data_AF-A0ABD2M177-F1
#
_entry.id   AF-A0ABD2M177-F1
#
_cell.length_a   1.000
_cell.length_b   1.000
_cell.length_c   1.000
_cell.angle_alpha   90.00
_cell.angle_beta   90.00
_cell.angle_gamma   90.00
#
_symmetry.space_group_name_H-M   'P 1'
#
loop_
_entity.id
_entity.type
_entity.pdbx_description
1 polymer ?
#
loop_
_entity_poly.entity_id
_entity_poly.type
_entity_poly.pdbx_seq_one_letter_code
_entity_poly.pdbx_strand_id
1 'polypeptide(L)'
;MSNSGNEAKRKRKEWRQERAQKGGSTPKRLKQTEAVTTPDGEGTSTQEAESGPSTSALDLRPRSSPRPLSATPIRRHERVRSKTADKATHMDLTTADKGTHMDLTTMDKATDVDLAYEDAATQTEQLDKQDALIDDLRRQLEHQVEKDPPTTSTRRKKNAATLEQTSRRNLAKKIADVIDLDRSRSVSRCSLQTLHREVRHKFGHYTPMKKEQLRQQQTIHEEDGLLLLSQLGTQKAYERMKALLRLIGGKFDVFPPLKKETPHGIGFFCSDIAGALEFRLSAAKDNLINFRSDELILKLSGDNGQGFTKITISLPHVAHANSPANNFIVAAFPAKDKRENLSKFCGDIWKQIDQLNEIAGKKIKLFFGGDLSFLWAIIGHCGSAVTTFPSPVCDCRRDQLLDLEKCKIRTTEETVKQAEQFGRLVESGEKPTIAARALTMGIVDEPILRSIEFDRIIMAPFHVFQGIGNASIRELEGSTESAEIANEFFRSIRARREAFRKKDMTGNSIRKVLIHADQLERPTMRTLLALIPKVHLLLNHFVPFARQHQFLALLDEQGDEALHSVWRRLEQLWKTMPDEEQMRQLLEHHFVSNWLLDTGKIDEMKRDREEQQEEIGDRRETDEESNEEEQFDFE
;
A
#
# COMPACT_ATOMS: atom_id res chain seq x y z
N MET A 1 14.63 -9.60 37.70
CA MET A 1 14.71 -8.86 36.42
C MET A 1 15.76 -7.73 36.44
N SER A 2 16.96 -7.94 37.03
CA SER A 2 17.99 -6.88 37.20
C SER A 2 19.26 -7.05 36.36
N ASN A 3 19.36 -8.08 35.51
CA ASN A 3 20.60 -8.37 34.76
C ASN A 3 20.71 -7.75 33.36
N SER A 4 19.61 -7.28 32.74
CA SER A 4 19.65 -6.74 31.37
C SER A 4 20.36 -5.38 31.26
N GLY A 5 20.39 -4.59 32.33
CA GLY A 5 21.05 -3.28 32.33
C GLY A 5 22.58 -3.34 32.31
N ASN A 6 23.17 -4.40 32.86
CA ASN A 6 24.63 -4.55 32.92
C ASN A 6 25.21 -5.04 31.59
N GLU A 7 24.47 -5.86 30.86
CA GLU A 7 24.92 -6.36 29.55
C GLU A 7 24.93 -5.26 28.48
N ALA A 8 23.93 -4.38 28.49
CA ALA A 8 23.88 -3.22 27.60
C ALA A 8 25.04 -2.23 27.88
N LYS A 9 25.40 -2.03 29.16
CA LYS A 9 26.56 -1.21 29.52
C LYS A 9 27.88 -1.84 29.09
N ARG A 10 28.01 -3.17 29.17
CA ARG A 10 29.20 -3.91 28.74
C ARG A 10 29.40 -3.83 27.22
N LYS A 11 28.36 -4.14 26.43
CA LYS A 11 28.39 -4.06 24.96
C LYS A 11 28.70 -2.64 24.45
N ARG A 12 28.21 -1.61 25.15
CA ARG A 12 28.50 -0.19 24.82
C ARG A 12 29.94 0.20 25.13
N LYS A 13 30.58 -0.44 26.12
CA LYS A 13 31.99 -0.24 26.46
C LYS A 13 32.91 -0.96 25.47
N GLU A 14 32.58 -2.21 25.12
CA GLU A 14 33.28 -3.00 24.10
C GLU A 14 33.25 -2.29 22.74
N TRP A 15 32.08 -1.81 22.30
CA TRP A 15 31.94 -1.05 21.05
C TRP A 15 32.79 0.23 21.01
N ARG A 16 32.93 0.95 22.14
CA ARG A 16 33.79 2.15 22.22
C ARG A 16 35.27 1.81 22.14
N GLN A 17 35.69 0.69 22.73
CA GLN A 17 37.08 0.22 22.68
C GLN A 17 37.45 -0.24 21.26
N GLU A 18 36.55 -0.98 20.62
CA GLU A 18 36.74 -1.45 19.24
C GLU A 18 36.85 -0.29 18.25
N ARG A 19 36.06 0.77 18.46
CA ARG A 19 36.12 1.97 17.61
C ARG A 19 37.37 2.83 17.83
N ALA A 20 37.91 2.83 19.06
CA ALA A 20 39.18 3.49 19.39
C ALA A 20 40.38 2.76 18.77
N GLN A 21 40.34 1.43 18.68
CA GLN A 21 41.38 0.62 18.02
C GLN A 21 41.34 0.77 16.48
N LYS A 22 40.17 1.00 15.89
CA LYS A 22 39.98 1.18 14.44
C LYS A 22 40.28 2.59 13.90
N GLY A 23 40.98 3.45 14.67
CA GLY A 23 41.48 4.74 14.18
C GLY A 23 40.42 5.79 13.82
N GLY A 24 39.17 5.63 14.24
CA GLY A 24 38.09 6.58 13.95
C GLY A 24 38.22 7.85 14.80
N SER A 25 38.66 8.95 14.20
CA SER A 25 38.68 10.25 14.87
C SER A 25 37.26 10.71 15.22
N THR A 26 37.06 11.12 16.47
CA THR A 26 35.78 11.67 16.94
C THR A 26 35.72 13.17 16.59
N PRO A 27 34.59 13.73 16.13
CA PRO A 27 34.51 15.15 15.82
C PRO A 27 34.72 15.99 17.09
N LYS A 28 35.67 16.92 17.05
CA LYS A 28 35.88 17.92 18.12
C LYS A 28 34.61 18.77 18.27
N ARG A 29 34.02 18.70 19.45
CA ARG A 29 32.93 19.58 19.91
C ARG A 29 33.50 20.99 20.06
N LEU A 30 33.13 21.90 19.16
CA LEU A 30 33.44 23.33 19.25
C LEU A 30 32.78 23.89 20.52
N LYS A 31 33.61 24.36 21.46
CA LYS A 31 33.20 25.24 22.55
C LYS A 31 33.08 26.64 21.97
N GLN A 32 31.87 27.20 21.96
CA GLN A 32 31.66 28.64 21.93
C GLN A 32 31.26 29.06 23.35
N THR A 33 32.00 30.00 23.93
CA THR A 33 31.55 31.22 24.62
C THR A 33 32.67 31.76 25.49
N GLU A 34 33.12 32.99 25.20
CA GLU A 34 33.51 34.07 26.13
C GLU A 34 33.73 35.33 25.26
N ALA A 35 32.82 36.31 25.38
CA ALA A 35 33.01 37.56 26.13
C ALA A 35 33.80 38.61 25.33
N VAL A 36 33.08 39.59 24.76
CA VAL A 36 33.65 40.87 24.31
C VAL A 36 32.81 42.00 24.90
N THR A 37 33.50 42.78 25.71
CA THR A 37 33.15 44.05 26.34
C THR A 37 32.89 45.16 25.32
N THR A 38 31.85 45.94 25.53
CA THR A 38 31.66 47.28 24.92
C THR A 38 32.20 48.35 25.87
N PRO A 39 32.90 49.38 25.38
CA PRO A 39 33.07 50.62 26.10
C PRO A 39 32.10 51.71 25.59
N ASP A 40 31.77 52.57 26.55
CA ASP A 40 30.94 53.76 26.46
C ASP A 40 31.46 54.82 25.47
N GLY A 41 30.56 55.71 25.04
CA GLY A 41 30.89 56.91 24.29
C GLY A 41 29.67 57.80 24.01
N GLU A 42 29.54 58.84 24.83
CA GLU A 42 28.62 59.99 24.82
C GLU A 42 28.47 60.64 23.42
N GLY A 43 27.31 61.13 22.98
CA GLY A 43 26.65 62.39 23.36
C GLY A 43 26.45 63.22 22.08
N THR A 44 25.24 63.65 21.68
CA THR A 44 24.72 65.04 21.75
C THR A 44 23.40 65.09 20.95
N SER A 45 22.27 65.41 21.59
CA SER A 45 21.46 66.64 21.44
C SER A 45 21.20 67.14 20.01
N THR A 46 19.94 67.22 19.55
CA THR A 46 19.08 68.44 19.59
C THR A 46 17.74 68.25 18.84
N GLN A 47 16.67 68.73 19.49
CA GLN A 47 15.50 69.48 18.97
C GLN A 47 14.47 68.77 18.06
N GLU A 48 13.22 68.61 18.51
CA GLU A 48 12.04 69.51 18.32
C GLU A 48 11.62 69.55 16.82
N ALA A 49 10.37 69.34 16.40
CA ALA A 49 9.11 69.78 16.98
C ALA A 49 7.92 69.05 16.29
N GLU A 50 6.77 69.05 16.99
CA GLU A 50 5.39 69.22 16.45
C GLU A 50 4.83 68.20 15.44
N SER A 51 3.53 67.97 15.29
CA SER A 51 2.29 68.03 16.06
C SER A 51 1.25 67.35 15.13
N GLY A 52 0.17 66.76 15.68
CA GLY A 52 -0.80 65.90 14.94
C GLY A 52 -1.67 66.62 13.88
N PRO A 53 -2.94 66.20 13.63
CA PRO A 53 -3.63 65.00 14.09
C PRO A 53 -4.46 64.26 13.00
N SER A 54 -5.14 63.22 13.46
CA SER A 54 -6.21 62.39 12.89
C SER A 54 -7.24 63.08 11.96
N THR A 55 -7.85 62.32 11.03
CA THR A 55 -9.32 62.06 11.02
C THR A 55 -9.79 61.08 9.92
N SER A 56 -10.79 60.26 10.30
CA SER A 56 -11.97 59.75 9.55
C SER A 56 -11.79 58.79 8.36
N ALA A 57 -12.32 57.56 8.33
CA ALA A 57 -13.72 57.07 8.41
C ALA A 57 -14.50 57.15 7.06
N LEU A 58 -15.19 56.05 6.73
CA LEU A 58 -16.09 55.76 5.58
C LEU A 58 -15.35 55.46 4.25
N ASP A 59 -15.74 54.49 3.42
CA ASP A 59 -17.09 54.03 3.10
C ASP A 59 -17.07 52.62 2.47
N LEU A 60 -18.11 51.83 2.73
CA LEU A 60 -18.39 50.53 2.13
C LEU A 60 -19.27 50.74 0.89
N ARG A 61 -18.91 50.18 -0.27
CA ARG A 61 -19.87 49.64 -1.26
C ARG A 61 -19.19 48.76 -2.33
N PRO A 62 -19.93 47.77 -2.88
CA PRO A 62 -19.36 46.66 -3.63
C PRO A 62 -19.23 46.98 -5.12
N ARG A 63 -18.13 46.52 -5.74
CA ARG A 63 -17.99 46.55 -7.20
C ARG A 63 -18.70 45.36 -7.82
N SER A 64 -19.63 45.70 -8.69
CA SER A 64 -20.36 44.85 -9.62
C SER A 64 -19.43 44.12 -10.60
N SER A 65 -19.86 42.91 -10.94
CA SER A 65 -19.35 41.99 -11.97
C SER A 65 -19.30 42.57 -13.39
N PRO A 66 -18.40 42.05 -14.26
CA PRO A 66 -18.60 42.08 -15.71
C PRO A 66 -19.04 40.71 -16.25
N ARG A 67 -20.09 40.75 -17.07
CA ARG A 67 -20.58 39.67 -17.93
C ARG A 67 -19.65 39.46 -19.16
N PRO A 68 -19.76 38.31 -19.85
CA PRO A 68 -18.74 37.82 -20.78
C PRO A 68 -18.92 38.39 -22.19
N LEU A 69 -17.81 38.61 -22.89
CA LEU A 69 -17.79 38.87 -24.32
C LEU A 69 -17.40 37.59 -25.07
N SER A 70 -18.34 37.15 -25.89
CA SER A 70 -18.22 36.12 -26.92
C SER A 70 -17.43 36.62 -28.12
N ALA A 71 -16.43 35.86 -28.59
CA ALA A 71 -15.97 35.92 -29.98
C ALA A 71 -15.19 34.65 -30.37
N THR A 72 -15.70 33.96 -31.38
CA THR A 72 -15.02 32.97 -32.23
C THR A 72 -15.50 33.23 -33.68
N PRO A 73 -14.86 32.69 -34.72
CA PRO A 73 -13.41 32.53 -34.94
C PRO A 73 -12.99 33.05 -36.34
N ILE A 74 -11.74 33.50 -36.50
CA ILE A 74 -11.16 33.77 -37.83
C ILE A 74 -10.19 32.66 -38.20
N ARG A 75 -10.55 31.89 -39.22
CA ARG A 75 -9.68 30.97 -39.98
C ARG A 75 -8.58 31.77 -40.68
N ARG A 76 -7.33 31.31 -40.60
CA ARG A 76 -6.34 31.51 -41.67
C ARG A 76 -5.52 30.25 -41.88
N HIS A 77 -5.60 29.76 -43.12
CA HIS A 77 -4.70 28.80 -43.72
C HIS A 77 -3.30 29.40 -43.82
N GLU A 78 -2.26 28.62 -43.51
CA GLU A 78 -0.99 28.80 -44.19
C GLU A 78 -0.28 27.46 -44.39
N ARG A 79 -0.03 27.18 -45.67
CA ARG A 79 0.83 26.12 -46.20
C ARG A 79 2.28 26.49 -45.89
N VAL A 80 3.07 25.56 -45.36
CA VAL A 80 4.53 25.59 -45.57
C VAL A 80 4.98 24.25 -46.10
N ARG A 81 5.66 24.32 -47.25
CA ARG A 81 6.18 23.24 -48.07
C ARG A 81 7.42 22.61 -47.42
N SER A 82 7.52 21.31 -47.61
CA SER A 82 8.72 20.47 -47.52
C SER A 82 9.87 21.00 -48.38
N LYS A 83 11.09 20.96 -47.84
CA LYS A 83 12.32 20.76 -48.62
C LYS A 83 13.28 19.86 -47.86
N THR A 84 13.51 18.69 -48.46
CA THR A 84 14.65 17.82 -48.27
C THR A 84 15.92 18.50 -48.76
N ALA A 85 17.05 18.25 -48.09
CA ALA A 85 18.38 18.30 -48.69
C ALA A 85 19.37 17.53 -47.81
N ASP A 86 20.06 16.59 -48.46
CA ASP A 86 21.14 15.76 -47.97
C ASP A 86 22.33 16.56 -47.43
N LYS A 87 23.05 15.97 -46.46
CA LYS A 87 24.51 15.98 -46.46
C LYS A 87 25.09 14.94 -45.49
N ALA A 88 25.68 13.92 -46.10
CA ALA A 88 26.59 12.97 -45.46
C ALA A 88 27.89 13.67 -45.03
N THR A 89 28.43 13.29 -43.88
CA THR A 89 29.87 13.36 -43.61
C THR A 89 30.29 12.16 -42.76
N HIS A 90 31.21 11.40 -43.34
CA HIS A 90 31.99 10.33 -42.70
C HIS A 90 32.84 10.88 -41.56
N MET A 91 32.92 10.16 -40.44
CA MET A 91 34.08 10.18 -39.56
C MET A 91 34.40 8.76 -39.09
N ASP A 92 35.56 8.28 -39.54
CA ASP A 92 36.27 7.11 -39.04
C ASP A 92 36.66 7.28 -37.57
N LEU A 93 36.43 6.26 -36.75
CA LEU A 93 37.19 6.05 -35.52
C LEU A 93 37.56 4.58 -35.37
N THR A 94 38.87 4.38 -35.37
CA THR A 94 39.65 3.16 -35.20
C THR A 94 39.42 2.50 -33.84
N THR A 95 39.22 1.18 -33.86
CA THR A 95 39.22 0.29 -32.69
C THR A 95 40.64 -0.01 -32.22
N ALA A 96 40.94 0.27 -30.95
CA ALA A 96 42.13 -0.23 -30.26
C ALA A 96 41.68 -1.14 -29.11
N ASP A 97 42.00 -2.42 -29.25
CA ASP A 97 41.67 -3.52 -28.36
C ASP A 97 42.70 -3.60 -27.21
N LYS A 98 42.23 -3.71 -25.96
CA LYS A 98 43.07 -3.85 -24.76
C LYS A 98 42.47 -4.89 -23.82
N GLY A 99 43.17 -6.02 -23.71
CA GLY A 99 43.63 -6.62 -22.45
C GLY A 99 42.58 -7.09 -21.44
N THR A 100 42.29 -8.39 -21.46
CA THR A 100 41.61 -9.14 -20.41
C THR A 100 42.44 -9.22 -19.11
N HIS A 101 41.87 -8.73 -18.00
CA HIS A 101 42.31 -9.04 -16.63
C HIS A 101 41.29 -10.02 -16.01
N MET A 102 41.75 -11.20 -15.59
CA MET A 102 40.98 -12.16 -14.80
C MET A 102 40.84 -11.66 -13.35
N ASP A 103 39.62 -11.67 -12.83
CA ASP A 103 39.28 -11.25 -11.47
C ASP A 103 39.06 -12.47 -10.55
N LEU A 104 39.58 -12.39 -9.33
CA LEU A 104 39.77 -13.47 -8.34
C LEU A 104 38.57 -13.67 -7.40
N THR A 105 37.34 -13.48 -7.87
CA THR A 105 36.12 -13.46 -7.03
C THR A 105 35.42 -14.81 -6.81
N THR A 106 36.06 -15.94 -7.17
CA THR A 106 35.44 -17.28 -7.10
C THR A 106 35.71 -18.07 -5.81
N MET A 107 36.50 -17.57 -4.85
CA MET A 107 36.79 -18.32 -3.61
C MET A 107 35.84 -18.06 -2.44
N ASP A 108 35.08 -16.95 -2.41
CA ASP A 108 34.20 -16.62 -1.26
C ASP A 108 32.83 -17.35 -1.27
N LYS A 109 32.45 -17.99 -2.39
CA LYS A 109 31.15 -18.68 -2.50
C LYS A 109 31.12 -20.09 -1.91
N ALA A 110 32.28 -20.69 -1.63
CA ALA A 110 32.35 -22.03 -1.05
C ALA A 110 32.00 -22.01 0.45
N THR A 111 32.42 -20.98 1.18
CA THR A 111 32.18 -20.84 2.63
C THR A 111 30.73 -20.55 3.00
N ASP A 112 29.96 -19.89 2.14
CA ASP A 112 28.53 -19.60 2.39
C ASP A 112 27.64 -20.84 2.21
N VAL A 113 28.08 -21.82 1.41
CA VAL A 113 27.35 -23.09 1.22
C VAL A 113 27.51 -23.99 2.44
N ASP A 114 28.71 -24.06 3.01
CA ASP A 114 28.99 -24.90 4.18
C ASP A 114 28.23 -24.41 5.43
N LEU A 115 28.13 -23.09 5.63
CA LEU A 115 27.34 -22.50 6.73
C LEU A 115 25.83 -22.77 6.58
N ALA A 116 25.31 -22.80 5.36
CA ALA A 116 23.89 -23.12 5.12
C ALA A 116 23.57 -24.60 5.39
N TYR A 117 24.54 -25.51 5.19
CA TYR A 117 24.39 -26.92 5.50
C TYR A 117 24.42 -27.21 7.01
N GLU A 118 25.28 -26.52 7.78
CA GLU A 118 25.32 -26.64 9.25
C GLU A 118 24.03 -26.14 9.92
N ASP A 119 23.44 -25.04 9.40
CA ASP A 119 22.17 -24.51 9.90
C ASP A 119 21.00 -25.48 9.61
N ALA A 120 20.97 -26.11 8.44
CA ALA A 120 19.94 -27.09 8.08
C ALA A 120 20.01 -28.37 8.94
N ALA A 121 21.23 -28.85 9.23
CA ALA A 121 21.43 -30.02 10.10
C ALA A 121 20.98 -29.74 11.54
N THR A 122 21.31 -28.55 12.06
CA THR A 122 20.89 -28.11 13.40
C THR A 122 19.37 -27.96 13.51
N GLN A 123 18.73 -27.50 12.45
CA GLN A 123 17.27 -27.36 12.39
C GLN A 123 16.56 -28.73 12.36
N THR A 124 17.14 -29.71 11.65
CA THR A 124 16.62 -31.08 11.60
C THR A 124 16.70 -31.76 12.97
N GLU A 125 17.84 -31.64 13.67
CA GLU A 125 18.00 -32.20 15.03
C GLU A 125 17.02 -31.58 16.05
N GLN A 126 16.66 -30.30 15.89
CA GLN A 126 15.65 -29.65 16.73
C GLN A 126 14.24 -30.16 16.47
N LEU A 127 13.89 -30.49 15.22
CA LEU A 127 12.60 -31.08 14.88
C LEU A 127 12.46 -32.50 15.43
N ASP A 128 13.51 -33.32 15.32
CA ASP A 128 13.51 -34.69 15.86
C ASP A 128 13.32 -34.70 17.39
N LYS A 129 13.96 -33.76 18.10
CA LYS A 129 13.79 -33.58 19.55
C LYS A 129 12.36 -33.15 19.92
N GLN A 130 11.69 -32.40 19.06
CA GLN A 130 10.30 -31.97 19.28
C GLN A 130 9.30 -33.10 19.03
N ASP A 131 9.50 -33.89 17.97
CA ASP A 131 8.66 -35.06 17.68
C ASP A 131 8.78 -36.10 18.80
N ALA A 132 10.00 -36.33 19.31
CA ALA A 132 10.22 -37.20 20.48
C ALA A 132 9.48 -36.71 21.74
N LEU A 133 9.39 -35.39 21.96
CA LEU A 133 8.64 -34.81 23.09
C LEU A 133 7.14 -34.98 22.92
N ILE A 134 6.62 -34.83 21.69
CA ILE A 134 5.20 -35.04 21.38
C ILE A 134 4.82 -36.51 21.62
N ASP A 135 5.67 -37.45 21.21
CA ASP A 135 5.43 -38.88 21.41
C ASP A 135 5.53 -39.31 22.88
N ASP A 136 6.40 -38.69 23.68
CA ASP A 136 6.45 -38.93 25.13
C ASP A 136 5.16 -38.43 25.81
N LEU A 137 4.67 -37.24 25.43
CA LEU A 137 3.41 -36.71 25.94
C LEU A 137 2.21 -37.58 25.54
N ARG A 138 2.22 -38.18 24.35
CA ARG A 138 1.20 -39.17 23.94
C ARG A 138 1.24 -40.43 24.80
N ARG A 139 2.42 -40.99 25.06
CA ARG A 139 2.57 -42.17 25.92
C ARG A 139 2.15 -41.91 27.36
N GLN A 140 2.46 -40.73 27.90
CA GLN A 140 1.98 -40.33 29.24
C GLN A 140 0.45 -40.25 29.31
N LEU A 141 -0.21 -39.82 28.22
CA LEU A 141 -1.67 -39.77 28.12
C LEU A 141 -2.29 -41.17 28.09
N GLU A 142 -1.78 -42.06 27.26
CA GLU A 142 -2.24 -43.45 27.17
C GLU A 142 -2.12 -44.15 28.53
N HIS A 143 -0.99 -43.96 29.22
CA HIS A 143 -0.76 -44.54 30.53
C HIS A 143 -1.66 -43.97 31.64
N GLN A 144 -2.09 -42.70 31.53
CA GLN A 144 -3.07 -42.12 32.46
C GLN A 144 -4.48 -42.64 32.22
N VAL A 145 -4.87 -42.85 30.96
CA VAL A 145 -6.19 -43.39 30.60
C VAL A 145 -6.32 -44.85 31.03
N GLU A 146 -5.23 -45.63 30.97
CA GLU A 146 -5.23 -47.04 31.32
C GLU A 146 -5.29 -47.31 32.84
N LYS A 147 -4.88 -46.33 33.67
CA LYS A 147 -4.83 -46.48 35.13
C LYS A 147 -6.16 -46.27 35.87
N ASP A 148 -7.19 -45.73 35.23
CA ASP A 148 -8.48 -45.44 35.85
C ASP A 148 -9.64 -46.19 35.18
N PRO A 149 -9.88 -47.48 35.50
CA PRO A 149 -11.07 -48.18 34.99
C PRO A 149 -12.36 -47.58 35.59
N PRO A 150 -13.45 -47.49 34.82
CA PRO A 150 -14.68 -46.82 35.27
C PRO A 150 -15.36 -47.60 36.39
N THR A 151 -15.33 -47.05 37.61
CA THR A 151 -16.12 -47.57 38.74
C THR A 151 -17.56 -47.04 38.70
N THR A 152 -18.50 -47.90 39.09
CA THR A 152 -19.95 -47.84 38.75
C THR A 152 -20.80 -46.84 39.54
N SER A 153 -20.23 -45.85 40.26
CA SER A 153 -21.07 -44.88 41.00
C SER A 153 -21.33 -43.58 40.20
N THR A 154 -22.60 -43.28 39.97
CA THR A 154 -23.13 -42.17 39.16
C THR A 154 -22.70 -40.77 39.64
N ARG A 155 -22.41 -40.61 40.95
CA ARG A 155 -22.01 -39.31 41.52
C ARG A 155 -20.53 -38.99 41.31
N ARG A 156 -19.66 -40.01 41.20
CA ARG A 156 -18.25 -39.82 40.82
C ARG A 156 -18.06 -39.63 39.32
N LYS A 157 -18.95 -40.16 38.46
CA LYS A 157 -18.91 -39.96 37.00
C LYS A 157 -18.99 -38.48 36.59
N LYS A 158 -19.81 -37.66 37.28
CA LYS A 158 -19.87 -36.20 37.00
C LYS A 158 -18.57 -35.49 37.39
N ASN A 159 -17.96 -35.84 38.53
CA ASN A 159 -16.70 -35.23 38.95
C ASN A 159 -15.51 -35.71 38.11
N ALA A 160 -15.48 -36.99 37.73
CA ALA A 160 -14.49 -37.55 36.83
C ALA A 160 -14.59 -36.92 35.43
N ALA A 161 -15.79 -36.78 34.88
CA ALA A 161 -16.01 -36.10 33.60
C ALA A 161 -15.59 -34.61 33.65
N THR A 162 -15.83 -33.93 34.77
CA THR A 162 -15.42 -32.53 34.94
C THR A 162 -13.90 -32.40 35.08
N LEU A 163 -13.26 -33.31 35.80
CA LEU A 163 -11.80 -33.36 35.96
C LEU A 163 -11.11 -33.72 34.64
N GLU A 164 -11.65 -34.72 33.93
CA GLU A 164 -11.21 -35.13 32.59
C GLU A 164 -11.37 -33.97 31.59
N GLN A 165 -12.50 -33.26 31.61
CA GLN A 165 -12.72 -32.07 30.77
C GLN A 165 -11.75 -30.93 31.10
N THR A 166 -11.40 -30.75 32.38
CA THR A 166 -10.46 -29.72 32.82
C THR A 166 -9.03 -30.07 32.42
N SER A 167 -8.63 -31.33 32.59
CA SER A 167 -7.34 -31.85 32.12
C SER A 167 -7.22 -31.75 30.59
N ARG A 168 -8.27 -32.08 29.85
CA ARG A 168 -8.35 -31.90 28.39
C ARG A 168 -8.22 -30.44 27.96
N ARG A 169 -8.87 -29.50 28.65
CA ARG A 169 -8.74 -28.05 28.37
C ARG A 169 -7.32 -27.54 28.64
N ASN A 170 -6.72 -27.93 29.75
CA ASN A 170 -5.37 -27.51 30.11
C ASN A 170 -4.32 -28.06 29.13
N LEU A 171 -4.52 -29.29 28.66
CA LEU A 171 -3.63 -29.89 27.65
C LEU A 171 -3.84 -29.27 26.26
N ALA A 172 -5.09 -29.04 25.83
CA ALA A 172 -5.39 -28.33 24.59
C ALA A 172 -4.77 -26.92 24.58
N LYS A 173 -4.75 -26.24 25.73
CA LYS A 173 -4.06 -24.96 25.90
C LYS A 173 -2.54 -25.10 25.76
N LYS A 174 -1.92 -26.09 26.39
CA LYS A 174 -0.46 -26.34 26.24
C LYS A 174 -0.08 -26.68 24.79
N ILE A 175 -0.90 -27.46 24.09
CA ILE A 175 -0.70 -27.77 22.67
C ILE A 175 -0.89 -26.51 21.81
N ALA A 176 -1.91 -25.68 22.09
CA ALA A 176 -2.10 -24.40 21.42
C ALA A 176 -0.94 -23.42 21.66
N ASP A 177 -0.40 -23.37 22.88
CA ASP A 177 0.75 -22.53 23.23
C ASP A 177 2.01 -22.99 22.47
N VAL A 178 2.21 -24.29 22.27
CA VAL A 178 3.29 -24.86 21.43
C VAL A 178 3.06 -24.54 19.94
N ILE A 179 1.83 -24.65 19.44
CA ILE A 179 1.46 -24.31 18.06
C ILE A 179 1.61 -22.80 17.79
N ASP A 180 1.29 -21.94 18.74
CA ASP A 180 1.46 -20.49 18.60
C ASP A 180 2.96 -20.10 18.69
N LEU A 181 3.77 -20.83 19.46
CA LEU A 181 5.23 -20.73 19.43
C LEU A 181 5.79 -21.10 18.03
N ASP A 182 5.24 -22.14 17.41
CA ASP A 182 5.61 -22.60 16.06
C ASP A 182 5.16 -21.62 14.95
N ARG A 183 3.95 -21.05 15.06
CA ARG A 183 3.47 -19.95 14.19
C ARG A 183 4.37 -18.71 14.24
N SER A 184 5.03 -18.46 15.37
CA SER A 184 5.98 -17.34 15.49
C SER A 184 7.32 -17.59 14.80
N ARG A 185 7.58 -18.82 14.31
CA ARG A 185 8.85 -19.20 13.68
C ARG A 185 8.75 -19.65 12.21
N SER A 186 7.64 -20.22 11.73
CA SER A 186 7.33 -20.53 10.30
C SER A 186 8.32 -21.53 9.62
N VAL A 187 8.00 -22.46 8.71
CA VAL A 187 6.80 -23.02 8.05
C VAL A 187 7.07 -24.52 7.79
N SER A 188 6.09 -25.39 8.03
CA SER A 188 5.79 -26.54 7.14
C SER A 188 4.31 -26.91 7.27
N ARG A 189 3.57 -26.87 6.15
CA ARG A 189 2.09 -26.94 6.12
C ARG A 189 1.52 -28.34 5.84
N CYS A 190 2.33 -29.39 5.76
CA CYS A 190 1.84 -30.70 5.33
C CYS A 190 1.20 -31.54 6.47
N SER A 191 1.70 -31.44 7.71
CA SER A 191 1.21 -32.24 8.84
C SER A 191 -0.07 -31.70 9.50
N LEU A 192 -0.29 -30.38 9.43
CA LEU A 192 -1.42 -29.71 10.08
C LEU A 192 -2.78 -29.98 9.43
N GLN A 193 -2.83 -30.15 8.10
CA GLN A 193 -4.09 -30.43 7.41
C GLN A 193 -4.64 -31.83 7.73
N THR A 194 -3.77 -32.82 7.89
CA THR A 194 -4.15 -34.18 8.28
C THR A 194 -4.68 -34.22 9.72
N LEU A 195 -4.00 -33.52 10.64
CA LEU A 195 -4.43 -33.42 12.04
C LEU A 195 -5.78 -32.70 12.19
N HIS A 196 -6.00 -31.63 11.41
CA HIS A 196 -7.27 -30.91 11.43
C HIS A 196 -8.44 -31.73 10.87
N ARG A 197 -8.17 -32.61 9.89
CA ARG A 197 -9.17 -33.54 9.32
C ARG A 197 -9.59 -34.61 10.32
N GLU A 198 -8.64 -35.19 11.05
CA GLU A 198 -8.92 -36.22 12.06
C GLU A 198 -9.64 -35.66 13.28
N VAL A 199 -9.29 -34.46 13.75
CA VAL A 199 -9.99 -33.80 14.86
C VAL A 199 -11.44 -33.48 14.47
N ARG A 200 -11.69 -33.06 13.23
CA ARG A 200 -13.05 -32.78 12.74
C ARG A 200 -13.90 -34.04 12.58
N HIS A 201 -13.28 -35.16 12.18
CA HIS A 201 -13.96 -36.44 12.04
C HIS A 201 -14.25 -37.12 13.40
N LYS A 202 -13.44 -36.86 14.43
CA LYS A 202 -13.59 -37.51 15.75
C LYS A 202 -14.49 -36.76 16.74
N PHE A 203 -14.80 -35.47 16.54
CA PHE A 203 -15.43 -34.64 17.57
C PHE A 203 -16.66 -33.83 17.06
N GLY A 204 -17.61 -34.50 16.41
CA GLY A 204 -18.80 -33.90 15.80
C GLY A 204 -19.62 -32.93 16.68
N HIS A 205 -20.30 -32.03 15.97
CA HIS A 205 -21.26 -30.97 16.34
C HIS A 205 -20.71 -29.62 16.81
N TYR A 206 -20.91 -28.59 15.97
CA TYR A 206 -20.81 -27.17 16.36
C TYR A 206 -22.03 -26.40 15.84
N THR A 207 -22.63 -25.62 16.74
CA THR A 207 -23.78 -24.70 16.60
C THR A 207 -23.62 -23.66 15.49
N PRO A 208 -24.73 -23.14 14.91
CA PRO A 208 -24.69 -22.25 13.76
C PRO A 208 -24.17 -20.85 14.12
N MET A 209 -23.30 -20.30 13.26
CA MET A 209 -22.75 -18.96 13.39
C MET A 209 -23.84 -17.89 13.26
N LYS A 210 -23.71 -16.80 14.02
CA LYS A 210 -24.66 -15.67 14.01
C LYS A 210 -24.60 -14.91 12.68
N LYS A 211 -25.77 -14.48 12.17
CA LYS A 211 -26.00 -13.62 10.97
C LYS A 211 -25.03 -12.43 10.81
N GLU A 212 -24.49 -11.89 11.91
CA GLU A 212 -23.51 -10.79 11.90
C GLU A 212 -22.15 -11.18 11.30
N GLN A 213 -21.73 -12.44 11.42
CA GLN A 213 -20.49 -12.96 10.84
C GLN A 213 -20.65 -13.29 9.35
N LEU A 214 -21.86 -13.65 8.91
CA LEU A 214 -22.19 -13.73 7.47
C LEU A 214 -22.03 -12.37 6.78
N ARG A 215 -22.44 -11.27 7.44
CA ARG A 215 -22.27 -9.90 6.92
C ARG A 215 -20.81 -9.44 6.87
N GLN A 216 -19.94 -9.95 7.76
CA GLN A 216 -18.50 -9.66 7.69
C GLN A 216 -17.79 -10.49 6.61
N GLN A 217 -18.32 -11.68 6.27
CA GLN A 217 -17.88 -12.47 5.12
C GLN A 217 -18.33 -11.87 3.78
N GLN A 218 -19.36 -11.02 3.73
CA GLN A 218 -19.78 -10.35 2.48
C GLN A 218 -18.73 -9.42 1.87
N THR A 219 -17.85 -8.80 2.66
CA THR A 219 -16.68 -8.07 2.16
C THR A 219 -15.54 -8.96 1.63
N ILE A 220 -15.58 -10.27 1.91
CA ILE A 220 -14.61 -11.27 1.45
C ILE A 220 -15.03 -11.86 0.08
N HIS A 221 -16.29 -11.67 -0.35
CA HIS A 221 -16.83 -12.28 -1.58
C HIS A 221 -16.46 -11.56 -2.91
N GLU A 222 -15.69 -10.47 -2.90
CA GLU A 222 -15.05 -9.97 -4.13
C GLU A 222 -13.75 -10.73 -4.47
N GLU A 223 -13.05 -11.23 -3.45
CA GLU A 223 -11.95 -12.17 -3.70
C GLU A 223 -12.47 -13.44 -4.36
N ASP A 224 -13.74 -13.82 -4.14
CA ASP A 224 -14.35 -15.04 -4.65
C ASP A 224 -14.54 -15.10 -6.17
N GLY A 225 -14.58 -13.99 -6.92
CA GLY A 225 -14.70 -14.02 -8.39
C GLY A 225 -13.37 -14.36 -9.08
N LEU A 226 -12.30 -13.70 -8.63
CA LEU A 226 -10.91 -14.01 -8.99
C LEU A 226 -10.48 -15.37 -8.45
N LEU A 227 -10.89 -15.67 -7.21
CA LEU A 227 -10.72 -16.98 -6.61
C LEU A 227 -11.56 -18.02 -7.37
N LEU A 228 -12.74 -17.69 -7.91
CA LEU A 228 -13.54 -18.59 -8.77
C LEU A 228 -12.74 -18.98 -10.01
N LEU A 229 -12.10 -18.04 -10.70
CA LEU A 229 -11.22 -18.38 -11.83
C LEU A 229 -10.05 -19.27 -11.40
N SER A 230 -9.48 -19.00 -10.22
CA SER A 230 -8.40 -19.84 -9.66
C SER A 230 -8.90 -21.22 -9.15
N GLN A 231 -10.15 -21.32 -8.69
CA GLN A 231 -10.81 -22.51 -8.13
C GLN A 231 -11.48 -23.37 -9.20
N LEU A 232 -11.89 -22.79 -10.32
CA LEU A 232 -12.18 -23.49 -11.58
C LEU A 232 -10.92 -24.18 -12.14
N GLY A 233 -9.75 -23.89 -11.56
CA GLY A 233 -8.82 -24.92 -11.07
C GLY A 233 -8.13 -25.76 -12.15
N THR A 234 -8.28 -25.41 -13.41
CA THR A 234 -7.59 -26.09 -14.50
C THR A 234 -7.07 -25.05 -15.47
N GLN A 235 -5.80 -25.19 -15.86
CA GLN A 235 -5.26 -24.61 -17.09
C GLN A 235 -6.29 -24.65 -18.24
N LYS A 236 -7.10 -25.71 -18.28
CA LYS A 236 -8.18 -25.94 -19.23
C LYS A 236 -9.33 -24.91 -19.17
N ALA A 237 -9.78 -24.49 -18.00
CA ALA A 237 -10.81 -23.44 -17.87
C ALA A 237 -10.28 -22.09 -18.36
N TYR A 238 -9.01 -21.81 -18.03
CA TYR A 238 -8.31 -20.63 -18.48
C TYR A 238 -8.06 -20.62 -20.00
N GLU A 239 -7.61 -21.73 -20.58
CA GLU A 239 -7.45 -21.88 -22.03
C GLU A 239 -8.80 -21.84 -22.77
N ARG A 240 -9.88 -22.34 -22.17
CA ARG A 240 -11.25 -22.17 -22.70
C ARG A 240 -11.66 -20.71 -22.72
N MET A 241 -11.35 -19.97 -21.66
CA MET A 241 -11.64 -18.54 -21.57
C MET A 241 -10.81 -17.76 -22.60
N LYS A 242 -9.51 -18.07 -22.76
CA LYS A 242 -8.69 -17.54 -23.87
C LYS A 242 -9.30 -17.84 -25.24
N ALA A 243 -9.75 -19.07 -25.46
CA ALA A 243 -10.40 -19.46 -26.71
C ALA A 243 -11.71 -18.67 -26.95
N LEU A 244 -12.53 -18.49 -25.91
CA LEU A 244 -13.73 -17.66 -25.93
C LEU A 244 -13.42 -16.20 -26.25
N LEU A 245 -12.38 -15.64 -25.64
CA LEU A 245 -11.93 -14.27 -25.86
C LEU A 245 -11.40 -14.05 -27.28
N ARG A 246 -10.69 -15.05 -27.85
CA ARG A 246 -10.31 -15.07 -29.28
C ARG A 246 -11.53 -15.16 -30.19
N LEU A 247 -12.54 -15.94 -29.80
CA LEU A 247 -13.77 -16.17 -30.58
C LEU A 247 -14.66 -14.93 -30.66
N ILE A 248 -14.76 -14.13 -29.60
CA ILE A 248 -15.50 -12.84 -29.61
C ILE A 248 -14.77 -11.73 -30.38
N GLY A 249 -13.75 -12.07 -31.18
CA GLY A 249 -12.97 -11.12 -31.98
C GLY A 249 -12.06 -10.23 -31.13
N GLY A 250 -11.90 -10.55 -29.83
CA GLY A 250 -10.90 -9.93 -28.98
C GLY A 250 -9.54 -10.31 -29.51
N LYS A 251 -8.88 -9.38 -30.21
CA LYS A 251 -7.46 -9.51 -30.51
C LYS A 251 -6.71 -9.46 -29.17
N PHE A 252 -6.44 -10.61 -28.56
CA PHE A 252 -5.64 -10.65 -27.33
C PHE A 252 -4.18 -10.24 -27.58
N ASP A 253 -3.75 -10.30 -28.83
CA ASP A 253 -2.47 -9.74 -29.31
C ASP A 253 -2.44 -8.20 -29.28
N VAL A 254 -3.51 -7.51 -28.85
CA VAL A 254 -3.57 -6.02 -28.82
C VAL A 254 -2.59 -5.43 -27.81
N PHE A 255 -2.12 -6.21 -26.84
CA PHE A 255 -1.14 -5.73 -25.86
C PHE A 255 0.11 -6.59 -25.91
N PRO A 256 0.96 -6.47 -26.96
CA PRO A 256 2.24 -7.16 -26.92
C PRO A 256 2.99 -6.60 -25.71
N PRO A 257 3.21 -7.41 -24.66
CA PRO A 257 4.03 -6.98 -23.54
C PRO A 257 5.37 -6.54 -24.12
N LEU A 258 5.78 -5.30 -23.87
CA LEU A 258 7.16 -4.95 -24.15
C LEU A 258 8.00 -5.62 -23.07
N LYS A 259 8.63 -6.73 -23.46
CA LYS A 259 9.59 -7.42 -22.63
C LYS A 259 10.79 -6.49 -22.44
N LYS A 260 11.11 -6.20 -21.19
CA LYS A 260 12.35 -5.53 -20.83
C LYS A 260 13.01 -6.30 -19.70
N GLU A 261 14.18 -6.85 -19.98
CA GLU A 261 15.02 -7.40 -18.94
C GLU A 261 15.43 -6.28 -17.99
N THR A 262 15.19 -6.50 -16.70
CA THR A 262 15.69 -5.62 -15.64
C THR A 262 16.83 -6.32 -14.92
N PRO A 263 17.72 -5.58 -14.23
CA PRO A 263 18.76 -6.20 -13.40
C PRO A 263 18.24 -7.14 -12.31
N HIS A 264 16.94 -7.11 -12.04
CA HIS A 264 16.29 -7.85 -10.95
C HIS A 264 15.26 -8.88 -11.46
N GLY A 265 15.20 -9.12 -12.77
CA GLY A 265 14.26 -10.05 -13.38
C GLY A 265 13.43 -9.44 -14.50
N ILE A 266 12.34 -10.10 -14.87
CA ILE A 266 11.52 -9.71 -16.02
C ILE A 266 10.45 -8.70 -15.59
N GLY A 267 10.41 -7.56 -16.29
CA GLY A 267 9.36 -6.56 -16.14
C GLY A 267 8.38 -6.58 -17.31
N PHE A 268 7.16 -6.13 -17.04
CA PHE A 268 6.10 -5.92 -18.01
C PHE A 268 5.79 -4.43 -18.15
N PHE A 269 5.56 -4.00 -19.39
CA PHE A 269 5.25 -2.62 -19.76
C PHE A 269 4.23 -2.63 -20.91
N CYS A 270 3.13 -1.89 -20.72
CA CYS A 270 2.11 -1.69 -21.74
C CYS A 270 2.65 -0.80 -22.87
N SER A 271 2.61 -1.30 -24.10
CA SER A 271 3.09 -0.60 -25.30
C SER A 271 2.12 0.47 -25.82
N ASP A 272 0.82 0.29 -25.56
CA ASP A 272 -0.25 1.19 -26.01
C ASP A 272 -1.34 1.30 -24.94
N ILE A 273 -1.14 2.23 -24.00
CA ILE A 273 -2.08 2.50 -22.90
C ILE A 273 -3.41 3.03 -23.45
N ALA A 274 -3.38 3.86 -24.50
CA ALA A 274 -4.58 4.46 -25.06
C ALA A 274 -5.49 3.39 -25.69
N GLY A 275 -4.93 2.55 -26.57
CA GLY A 275 -5.65 1.41 -27.14
C GLY A 275 -6.17 0.44 -26.09
N ALA A 276 -5.41 0.26 -24.99
CA ALA A 276 -5.85 -0.59 -23.87
C ALA A 276 -7.07 -0.06 -23.14
N LEU A 277 -7.07 1.22 -22.87
CA LEU A 277 -8.19 1.89 -22.23
C LEU A 277 -9.39 1.96 -23.18
N GLU A 278 -9.19 2.21 -24.47
CA GLU A 278 -10.28 2.15 -25.47
C GLU A 278 -10.95 0.76 -25.50
N PHE A 279 -10.14 -0.30 -25.50
CA PHE A 279 -10.66 -1.67 -25.42
C PHE A 279 -11.48 -1.88 -24.15
N ARG A 280 -10.93 -1.53 -22.97
CA ARG A 280 -11.64 -1.65 -21.69
C ARG A 280 -12.95 -0.86 -21.68
N LEU A 281 -12.94 0.39 -22.13
CA LEU A 281 -14.13 1.23 -22.17
C LEU A 281 -15.19 0.71 -23.13
N SER A 282 -14.79 0.10 -24.25
CA SER A 282 -15.72 -0.54 -25.17
C SER A 282 -16.45 -1.72 -24.51
N ALA A 283 -15.75 -2.49 -23.67
CA ALA A 283 -16.32 -3.59 -22.89
C ALA A 283 -17.16 -3.08 -21.71
N ALA A 284 -16.75 -1.98 -21.08
CA ALA A 284 -17.39 -1.39 -19.91
C ALA A 284 -18.60 -0.49 -20.22
N LYS A 285 -18.92 -0.28 -21.51
CA LYS A 285 -19.89 0.72 -21.95
C LYS A 285 -21.24 0.64 -21.23
N ASP A 286 -21.73 -0.57 -20.97
CA ASP A 286 -23.03 -0.80 -20.34
C ASP A 286 -22.95 -0.86 -18.79
N ASN A 287 -21.75 -0.96 -18.21
CA ASN A 287 -21.50 -1.06 -16.77
C ASN A 287 -20.89 0.21 -16.15
N LEU A 288 -20.57 1.22 -16.97
CA LEU A 288 -20.06 2.50 -16.49
C LEU A 288 -21.21 3.35 -15.91
N ILE A 289 -21.16 3.59 -14.61
CA ILE A 289 -22.20 4.32 -13.84
C ILE A 289 -22.41 5.73 -14.40
N ASN A 290 -21.37 6.34 -15.00
CA ASN A 290 -21.44 7.72 -15.49
C ASN A 290 -20.71 7.93 -16.83
N PHE A 291 -21.02 7.12 -17.85
CA PHE A 291 -20.47 7.32 -19.20
C PHE A 291 -21.05 8.55 -19.93
N ARG A 292 -21.98 9.30 -19.31
CA ARG A 292 -22.65 10.45 -19.93
C ARG A 292 -21.88 11.77 -19.82
N SER A 293 -20.86 11.82 -18.98
CA SER A 293 -19.95 12.98 -18.89
C SER A 293 -19.06 13.07 -20.15
N ASP A 294 -18.77 14.30 -20.60
CA ASP A 294 -17.73 14.56 -21.62
C ASP A 294 -16.31 14.28 -21.08
N GLU A 295 -16.19 14.17 -19.76
CA GLU A 295 -14.96 13.82 -19.06
C GLU A 295 -14.95 12.34 -18.64
N LEU A 296 -13.86 11.64 -18.94
CA LEU A 296 -13.50 10.34 -18.41
C LEU A 296 -12.54 10.53 -17.24
N ILE A 297 -12.96 10.12 -16.05
CA ILE A 297 -12.10 10.12 -14.87
C ILE A 297 -11.26 8.85 -14.84
N LEU A 298 -9.95 9.00 -14.72
CA LEU A 298 -8.98 7.91 -14.55
C LEU A 298 -8.21 8.12 -13.25
N LYS A 299 -7.88 7.03 -12.55
CA LYS A 299 -6.92 7.04 -11.44
C LYS A 299 -5.66 6.33 -11.90
N LEU A 300 -4.53 7.01 -11.92
CA LEU A 300 -3.20 6.41 -12.02
C LEU A 300 -2.67 6.19 -10.61
N SER A 301 -2.26 4.97 -10.28
CA SER A 301 -1.60 4.67 -9.01
C SER A 301 -0.38 3.78 -9.19
N GLY A 302 0.44 3.72 -8.14
CA GLY A 302 1.52 2.77 -8.04
C GLY A 302 1.79 2.40 -6.59
N ASP A 303 2.22 1.15 -6.41
CA ASP A 303 2.61 0.63 -5.10
C ASP A 303 3.70 -0.46 -5.25
N ASN A 304 4.57 -0.55 -4.23
CA ASN A 304 5.56 -1.60 -4.09
C ASN A 304 5.11 -2.63 -3.05
N GLY A 305 4.28 -3.57 -3.50
CA GLY A 305 3.91 -4.74 -2.73
C GLY A 305 4.74 -5.97 -3.12
N GLN A 306 5.32 -6.62 -2.10
CA GLN A 306 5.81 -8.01 -2.22
C GLN A 306 6.95 -8.20 -3.22
N GLY A 307 7.86 -7.22 -3.31
CA GLY A 307 9.01 -7.27 -4.21
C GLY A 307 8.73 -6.77 -5.62
N PHE A 308 7.47 -6.48 -5.96
CA PHE A 308 7.09 -5.95 -7.27
C PHE A 308 6.45 -4.56 -7.16
N THR A 309 7.00 -3.60 -7.88
CA THR A 309 6.30 -2.34 -8.16
C THR A 309 5.29 -2.57 -9.26
N LYS A 310 4.07 -2.12 -9.05
CA LYS A 310 2.97 -2.19 -10.03
C LYS A 310 2.46 -0.78 -10.25
N ILE A 311 2.30 -0.39 -11.51
CA ILE A 311 1.68 0.86 -11.94
C ILE A 311 0.34 0.50 -12.57
N THR A 312 -0.73 1.09 -12.09
CA THR A 312 -2.10 0.72 -12.44
C THR A 312 -2.91 1.95 -12.88
N ILE A 313 -3.86 1.72 -13.77
CA ILE A 313 -4.91 2.69 -14.12
C ILE A 313 -6.27 2.07 -13.77
N SER A 314 -7.08 2.72 -12.95
CA SER A 314 -8.44 2.28 -12.62
C SER A 314 -9.50 3.27 -13.10
N LEU A 315 -10.72 2.74 -13.26
CA LEU A 315 -11.92 3.47 -13.67
C LEU A 315 -12.79 3.73 -12.41
N PRO A 316 -12.80 4.94 -11.82
CA PRO A 316 -13.49 5.16 -10.54
C PRO A 316 -15.02 5.07 -10.66
N HIS A 317 -15.59 5.21 -11.87
CA HIS A 317 -17.03 5.22 -12.13
C HIS A 317 -17.57 3.87 -12.62
N VAL A 318 -17.09 2.76 -12.04
CA VAL A 318 -17.63 1.41 -12.22
C VAL A 318 -18.27 0.92 -10.92
N ALA A 319 -19.15 -0.08 -10.99
CA ALA A 319 -19.83 -0.66 -9.82
C ALA A 319 -18.87 -1.03 -8.68
N HIS A 320 -17.75 -1.67 -9.03
CA HIS A 320 -16.75 -2.14 -8.07
C HIS A 320 -15.44 -1.36 -8.22
N ALA A 321 -15.50 -0.05 -8.02
CA ALA A 321 -14.38 0.87 -8.23
C ALA A 321 -13.09 0.48 -7.48
N ASN A 322 -13.23 -0.09 -6.28
CA ASN A 322 -12.12 -0.52 -5.43
C ASN A 322 -11.78 -2.02 -5.59
N SER A 323 -12.36 -2.71 -6.58
CA SER A 323 -12.01 -4.09 -6.85
C SER A 323 -10.58 -4.18 -7.40
N PRO A 324 -9.77 -5.19 -7.02
CA PRO A 324 -8.50 -5.45 -7.69
C PRO A 324 -8.68 -5.67 -9.21
N ALA A 325 -9.83 -6.21 -9.62
CA ALA A 325 -10.17 -6.38 -11.03
C ALA A 325 -10.46 -5.06 -11.77
N ASN A 326 -10.51 -3.91 -11.10
CA ASN A 326 -10.62 -2.61 -11.78
C ASN A 326 -9.25 -2.00 -12.14
N ASN A 327 -8.19 -2.44 -11.47
CA ASN A 327 -6.84 -1.90 -11.67
C ASN A 327 -6.21 -2.48 -12.93
N PHE A 328 -6.18 -1.74 -14.04
CA PHE A 328 -5.46 -2.18 -15.22
C PHE A 328 -3.95 -1.96 -15.04
N ILE A 329 -3.17 -3.04 -15.05
CA ILE A 329 -1.71 -2.95 -14.86
C ILE A 329 -1.08 -2.43 -16.15
N VAL A 330 -0.45 -1.25 -16.08
CA VAL A 330 0.31 -0.67 -17.20
C VAL A 330 1.81 -0.95 -17.10
N ALA A 331 2.31 -1.21 -15.91
CA ALA A 331 3.67 -1.70 -15.70
C ALA A 331 3.76 -2.56 -14.44
N ALA A 332 4.60 -3.59 -14.46
CA ALA A 332 4.94 -4.39 -13.29
C ALA A 332 6.41 -4.84 -13.37
N PHE A 333 7.22 -4.59 -12.33
CA PHE A 333 8.64 -4.95 -12.36
C PHE A 333 9.20 -5.28 -10.96
N PRO A 334 10.20 -6.19 -10.86
CA PRO A 334 10.75 -6.69 -9.60
C PRO A 334 11.78 -5.73 -8.98
N ALA A 335 11.39 -4.48 -8.78
CA ALA A 335 12.24 -3.51 -8.08
C ALA A 335 11.38 -2.62 -7.19
N LYS A 336 12.02 -1.93 -6.23
CA LYS A 336 11.36 -0.91 -5.42
C LYS A 336 10.92 0.27 -6.28
N ASP A 337 9.87 0.95 -5.86
CA ASP A 337 9.26 2.17 -6.39
C ASP A 337 10.12 3.42 -6.18
N LYS A 338 11.44 3.26 -6.20
CA LYS A 338 12.37 4.38 -6.13
C LYS A 338 12.36 5.15 -7.45
N ARG A 339 12.62 6.45 -7.35
CA ARG A 339 12.66 7.37 -8.48
C ARG A 339 13.55 6.87 -9.63
N GLU A 340 14.75 6.36 -9.32
CA GLU A 340 15.69 5.88 -10.34
C GLU A 340 15.12 4.68 -11.10
N ASN A 341 14.45 3.77 -10.39
CA ASN A 341 13.80 2.60 -10.98
C ASN A 341 12.58 3.03 -11.82
N LEU A 342 11.72 3.90 -11.29
CA LEU A 342 10.55 4.42 -12.01
C LEU A 342 10.95 5.14 -13.29
N SER A 343 12.01 5.95 -13.25
CA SER A 343 12.52 6.66 -14.44
C SER A 343 13.12 5.67 -15.45
N LYS A 344 13.93 4.72 -14.98
CA LYS A 344 14.61 3.73 -15.82
C LYS A 344 13.65 2.77 -16.52
N PHE A 345 12.66 2.28 -15.79
CA PHE A 345 11.77 1.21 -16.25
C PHE A 345 10.52 1.76 -16.92
N CYS A 346 9.92 2.82 -16.37
CA CYS A 346 8.63 3.34 -16.83
C CYS A 346 8.72 4.62 -17.68
N GLY A 347 9.91 5.02 -18.15
CA GLY A 347 10.07 6.24 -18.95
C GLY A 347 9.11 6.37 -20.14
N ASP A 348 8.87 5.28 -20.89
CA ASP A 348 7.93 5.29 -22.02
C ASP A 348 6.46 5.22 -21.58
N ILE A 349 6.18 4.63 -20.42
CA ILE A 349 4.85 4.63 -19.80
C ILE A 349 4.46 6.06 -19.40
N TRP A 350 5.39 6.83 -18.82
CA TRP A 350 5.16 8.22 -18.45
C TRP A 350 4.90 9.11 -19.66
N LYS A 351 5.64 8.92 -20.76
CA LYS A 351 5.38 9.63 -22.02
C LYS A 351 3.98 9.35 -22.57
N GLN A 352 3.54 8.08 -22.54
CA GLN A 352 2.20 7.72 -22.98
C GLN A 352 1.13 8.38 -22.10
N ILE A 353 1.32 8.38 -20.77
CA ILE A 353 0.41 9.02 -19.81
C ILE A 353 0.35 10.54 -20.01
N ASP A 354 1.49 11.22 -20.18
CA ASP A 354 1.54 12.66 -20.43
C ASP A 354 0.86 13.07 -21.74
N GLN A 355 0.75 12.15 -22.71
CA GLN A 355 0.06 12.35 -23.99
C GLN A 355 -1.44 12.00 -23.92
N LEU A 356 -1.90 11.42 -22.81
CA LEU A 356 -3.23 10.85 -22.65
C LEU A 356 -4.28 11.94 -22.33
N ASN A 357 -4.72 12.67 -23.37
CA ASN A 357 -5.64 13.79 -23.23
C ASN A 357 -7.10 13.44 -23.54
N GLU A 358 -7.33 12.48 -24.44
CA GLU A 358 -8.65 12.08 -24.90
C GLU A 358 -8.64 10.58 -25.25
N ILE A 359 -9.70 9.87 -24.86
CA ILE A 359 -9.92 8.45 -25.21
C ILE A 359 -11.40 8.28 -25.57
N ALA A 360 -11.69 7.59 -26.68
CA ALA A 360 -13.05 7.31 -27.13
C ALA A 360 -13.96 8.57 -27.19
N GLY A 361 -13.40 9.71 -27.62
CA GLY A 361 -14.12 10.98 -27.70
C GLY A 361 -14.33 11.71 -26.36
N LYS A 362 -13.74 11.21 -25.27
CA LYS A 362 -13.89 11.78 -23.92
C LYS A 362 -12.60 12.41 -23.44
N LYS A 363 -12.68 13.62 -22.90
CA LYS A 363 -11.54 14.31 -22.29
C LYS A 363 -11.13 13.60 -21.02
N ILE A 364 -9.83 13.43 -20.82
CA ILE A 364 -9.34 12.69 -19.67
C ILE A 364 -9.08 13.62 -18.50
N LYS A 365 -9.63 13.22 -17.35
CA LYS A 365 -9.33 13.82 -16.06
C LYS A 365 -8.58 12.81 -15.22
N LEU A 366 -7.25 12.90 -15.29
CA LEU A 366 -6.36 12.01 -14.57
C LEU A 366 -6.20 12.48 -13.12
N PHE A 367 -6.45 11.57 -12.19
CA PHE A 367 -6.09 11.69 -10.78
C PHE A 367 -4.91 10.76 -10.50
N PHE A 368 -4.07 11.16 -9.56
CA PHE A 368 -2.84 10.43 -9.26
C PHE A 368 -2.80 10.00 -7.80
N GLY A 369 -2.63 8.72 -7.51
CA GLY A 369 -2.60 8.17 -6.14
C GLY A 369 -1.46 7.19 -5.92
N GLY A 370 -1.37 6.67 -4.72
CA GLY A 370 -0.35 5.73 -4.27
C GLY A 370 0.13 6.05 -2.87
N ASP A 371 0.94 5.15 -2.33
CA ASP A 371 1.55 5.36 -1.02
C ASP A 371 2.46 6.60 -1.03
N LEU A 372 2.80 7.12 0.15
CA LEU A 372 3.61 8.34 0.22
C LEU A 372 5.01 8.16 -0.40
N SER A 373 5.58 6.95 -0.34
CA SER A 373 6.89 6.66 -0.93
C SER A 373 6.86 6.86 -2.45
N PHE A 374 5.87 6.27 -3.09
CA PHE A 374 5.62 6.36 -4.53
C PHE A 374 5.32 7.79 -4.94
N LEU A 375 4.44 8.49 -4.22
CA LEU A 375 4.12 9.89 -4.49
C LEU A 375 5.36 10.79 -4.40
N TRP A 376 6.21 10.60 -3.39
CA TRP A 376 7.46 11.35 -3.25
C TRP A 376 8.39 11.11 -4.43
N ALA A 377 8.55 9.86 -4.86
CA ALA A 377 9.43 9.50 -5.97
C ALA A 377 8.98 10.15 -7.29
N ILE A 378 7.67 10.13 -7.56
CA ILE A 378 7.08 10.71 -8.78
C ILE A 378 7.15 12.24 -8.76
N ILE A 379 6.91 12.88 -7.63
CA ILE A 379 6.96 14.35 -7.51
C ILE A 379 8.41 14.88 -7.48
N GLY A 380 9.39 14.04 -7.15
CA GLY A 380 10.77 14.48 -6.92
C GLY A 380 10.98 15.07 -5.52
N HIS A 381 10.11 14.71 -4.57
CA HIS A 381 10.24 15.08 -3.16
C HIS A 381 11.19 14.11 -2.45
N CYS A 382 12.04 14.60 -1.56
CA CYS A 382 13.02 13.80 -0.81
C CYS A 382 12.43 12.89 0.30
N GLY A 383 11.11 12.73 0.30
CA GLY A 383 10.32 11.97 1.26
C GLY A 383 10.44 12.35 2.73
N SER A 384 10.14 11.40 3.62
CA SER A 384 10.10 11.60 5.08
C SER A 384 11.44 11.98 5.71
N ALA A 385 12.54 11.92 4.95
CA ALA A 385 13.87 12.30 5.42
C ALA A 385 13.99 13.81 5.65
N VAL A 386 13.13 14.63 5.03
CA VAL A 386 13.09 16.06 5.30
C VAL A 386 12.03 16.37 6.33
N THR A 387 12.52 16.84 7.47
CA THR A 387 11.69 17.22 8.61
C THR A 387 11.00 18.57 8.38
N THR A 388 11.51 19.43 7.48
CA THR A 388 11.01 20.80 7.32
C THR A 388 9.75 20.89 6.47
N PHE A 389 9.66 20.17 5.35
CA PHE A 389 8.53 20.18 4.42
C PHE A 389 8.02 18.76 4.26
N PRO A 390 7.03 18.32 5.04
CA PRO A 390 6.69 16.92 5.10
C PRO A 390 5.57 16.52 4.12
N SER A 391 4.90 17.48 3.48
CA SER A 391 3.84 17.23 2.51
C SER A 391 4.39 17.22 1.08
N PRO A 392 4.12 16.17 0.28
CA PRO A 392 4.40 16.20 -1.15
C PRO A 392 3.55 17.23 -1.91
N VAL A 393 2.40 17.62 -1.37
CA VAL A 393 1.36 18.34 -2.11
C VAL A 393 1.45 19.87 -1.93
N CYS A 394 1.98 20.33 -0.80
CA CYS A 394 2.04 21.75 -0.46
C CYS A 394 3.43 22.17 0.03
N ASP A 395 3.64 23.48 0.10
CA ASP A 395 4.86 24.13 0.57
C ASP A 395 4.89 24.33 2.09
N CYS A 396 3.96 23.74 2.83
CA CYS A 396 3.82 24.03 4.25
C CYS A 396 4.99 23.47 5.07
N ARG A 397 5.60 24.33 5.87
CA ARG A 397 6.67 23.92 6.79
C ARG A 397 6.11 23.18 7.99
N ARG A 398 6.94 22.36 8.63
CA ARG A 398 6.58 21.58 9.82
C ARG A 398 6.14 22.46 10.99
N ASP A 399 6.78 23.59 11.19
CA ASP A 399 6.41 24.60 12.18
C ASP A 399 5.14 25.40 11.80
N GLN A 400 4.67 25.26 10.56
CA GLN A 400 3.49 25.94 10.02
C GLN A 400 2.29 24.99 9.79
N LEU A 401 2.40 23.68 10.08
CA LEU A 401 1.31 22.71 9.82
C LEU A 401 0.00 23.02 10.57
N LEU A 402 0.07 23.86 11.60
CA LEU A 402 -1.08 24.33 12.37
C LEU A 402 -1.83 25.49 11.71
N ASP A 403 -1.16 26.19 10.79
CA ASP A 403 -1.68 27.38 10.13
C ASP A 403 -2.23 26.99 8.76
N LEU A 404 -3.42 26.38 8.79
CA LEU A 404 -4.06 25.76 7.62
C LEU A 404 -4.25 26.77 6.46
N GLU A 405 -4.39 28.06 6.76
CA GLU A 405 -4.58 29.12 5.78
C GLU A 405 -3.29 29.49 5.03
N LYS A 406 -2.11 29.10 5.56
CA LYS A 406 -0.81 29.44 4.97
C LYS A 406 -0.26 28.37 4.03
N CYS A 407 -0.88 27.20 3.95
CA CYS A 407 -0.39 26.12 3.11
C CYS A 407 -0.83 26.32 1.65
N LYS A 408 0.13 26.52 0.74
CA LYS A 408 -0.16 26.64 -0.69
C LYS A 408 0.03 25.30 -1.38
N ILE A 409 -0.96 24.86 -2.15
CA ILE A 409 -0.82 23.70 -3.04
C ILE A 409 0.25 24.04 -4.08
N ARG A 410 1.21 23.14 -4.27
CA ARG A 410 2.31 23.31 -5.23
C ARG A 410 1.77 23.32 -6.66
N THR A 411 2.52 23.91 -7.57
CA THR A 411 2.31 23.66 -9.01
C THR A 411 3.48 22.86 -9.59
N THR A 412 3.26 22.25 -10.75
CA THR A 412 4.32 21.56 -11.49
C THR A 412 5.45 22.52 -11.83
N GLU A 413 5.14 23.74 -12.29
CA GLU A 413 6.13 24.75 -12.65
C GLU A 413 6.98 25.17 -11.44
N GLU A 414 6.35 25.34 -10.27
CA GLU A 414 7.07 25.66 -9.04
C GLU A 414 7.98 24.51 -8.60
N THR A 415 7.50 23.27 -8.73
CA THR A 415 8.27 22.06 -8.41
C THR A 415 9.47 21.92 -9.32
N VAL A 416 9.32 22.13 -10.63
CA VAL A 416 10.43 22.14 -11.61
C VAL A 416 11.46 23.22 -11.25
N LYS A 417 11.03 24.46 -10.96
CA LYS A 417 11.94 25.54 -10.56
C LYS A 417 12.73 25.21 -9.29
N GLN A 418 12.10 24.57 -8.31
CA GLN A 418 12.75 24.13 -7.08
C GLN A 418 13.76 23.01 -7.33
N ALA A 419 13.46 22.08 -8.22
CA ALA A 419 14.38 21.04 -8.65
C ALA A 419 15.61 21.61 -9.37
N GLU A 420 15.41 22.54 -10.32
CA GLU A 420 16.51 23.24 -10.98
C GLU A 420 17.38 24.02 -9.99
N GLN A 421 16.75 24.69 -9.01
CA GLN A 421 17.48 25.37 -7.94
C GLN A 421 18.30 24.38 -7.11
N PHE A 422 17.74 23.21 -6.80
CA PHE A 422 18.48 22.15 -6.10
C PHE A 422 19.69 21.69 -6.91
N GLY A 423 19.52 21.46 -8.22
CA GLY A 423 20.60 21.11 -9.14
C GLY A 423 21.74 22.13 -9.12
N ARG A 424 21.41 23.43 -9.21
CA ARG A 424 22.41 24.52 -9.13
C ARG A 424 23.19 24.54 -7.82
N LEU A 425 22.53 24.27 -6.69
CA LEU A 425 23.19 24.18 -5.39
C LEU A 425 24.18 23.00 -5.37
N VAL A 426 23.76 21.83 -5.87
CA VAL A 426 24.64 20.65 -5.97
C VAL A 426 25.84 20.90 -6.89
N GLU A 427 25.63 21.54 -8.05
CA GLU A 427 26.69 21.90 -9.02
C GLU A 427 27.69 22.89 -8.45
N SER A 428 27.26 23.81 -7.57
CA SER A 428 28.15 24.76 -6.89
C SER A 428 29.08 24.11 -5.85
N GLY A 429 28.99 22.78 -5.66
CA GLY A 429 29.79 22.04 -4.71
C GLY A 429 29.22 22.07 -3.29
N GLU A 430 28.05 22.68 -3.08
CA GLU A 430 27.33 22.51 -1.84
C GLU A 430 26.92 21.05 -1.70
N LYS A 431 27.33 20.43 -0.59
CA LYS A 431 26.82 19.09 -0.27
C LYS A 431 25.29 19.18 -0.24
N PRO A 432 24.56 18.12 -0.66
CA PRO A 432 23.11 18.04 -0.52
C PRO A 432 22.74 17.95 0.96
N THR A 433 22.85 19.08 1.65
CA THR A 433 22.64 19.24 3.07
C THR A 433 21.15 19.38 3.35
N ILE A 434 20.79 19.24 4.62
CA ILE A 434 19.45 19.55 5.12
C ILE A 434 19.06 21.01 4.76
N ALA A 435 20.03 21.93 4.73
CA ALA A 435 19.81 23.32 4.36
C ALA A 435 19.42 23.47 2.89
N ALA A 436 20.15 22.84 1.96
CA ALA A 436 19.80 22.85 0.54
C ALA A 436 18.38 22.31 0.30
N ARG A 437 18.02 21.20 0.95
CA ARG A 437 16.65 20.65 0.85
C ARG A 437 15.59 21.56 1.47
N ALA A 438 15.91 22.29 2.53
CA ALA A 438 14.99 23.25 3.11
C ALA A 438 14.77 24.46 2.18
N LEU A 439 15.82 24.93 1.49
CA LEU A 439 15.71 26.02 0.52
C LEU A 439 14.84 25.65 -0.68
N THR A 440 14.81 24.37 -1.06
CA THR A 440 14.01 23.86 -2.18
C THR A 440 12.70 23.22 -1.76
N MET A 441 12.24 23.51 -0.53
CA MET A 441 10.98 23.00 0.01
C MET A 441 10.85 21.47 -0.06
N GLY A 442 11.96 20.74 0.06
CA GLY A 442 12.00 19.27 -0.02
C GLY A 442 12.01 18.71 -1.45
N ILE A 443 11.95 19.54 -2.48
CA ILE A 443 12.08 19.09 -3.86
C ILE A 443 13.56 18.97 -4.21
N VAL A 444 13.97 17.78 -4.64
CA VAL A 444 15.37 17.45 -4.95
C VAL A 444 15.54 16.99 -6.40
N ASP A 445 14.45 16.71 -7.08
CA ASP A 445 14.43 16.32 -8.48
C ASP A 445 13.17 16.84 -9.17
N GLU A 446 13.18 16.91 -10.50
CA GLU A 446 11.99 17.30 -11.27
C GLU A 446 10.87 16.26 -11.13
N PRO A 447 9.57 16.62 -11.23
CA PRO A 447 8.52 15.62 -11.27
C PRO A 447 8.68 14.70 -12.49
N ILE A 448 8.54 13.38 -12.29
CA ILE A 448 8.55 12.37 -13.38
C ILE A 448 7.37 12.61 -14.32
N LEU A 449 6.20 12.89 -13.75
CA LEU A 449 4.98 13.17 -14.48
C LEU A 449 4.66 14.65 -14.40
N ARG A 450 4.85 15.37 -15.51
CA ARG A 450 4.65 16.82 -15.58
C ARG A 450 3.19 17.20 -15.81
N SER A 451 2.38 16.27 -16.34
CA SER A 451 0.95 16.49 -16.60
C SER A 451 0.07 16.49 -15.34
N ILE A 452 0.59 16.08 -14.18
CA ILE A 452 -0.20 15.97 -12.95
C ILE A 452 -0.44 17.37 -12.35
N GLU A 453 -1.71 17.70 -12.17
CA GLU A 453 -2.12 18.81 -11.32
C GLU A 453 -2.11 18.37 -9.84
N PHE A 454 -1.46 19.15 -8.97
CA PHE A 454 -1.26 18.76 -7.57
C PHE A 454 -2.55 18.68 -6.76
N ASP A 455 -3.59 19.41 -7.14
CA ASP A 455 -4.94 19.31 -6.57
C ASP A 455 -5.65 18.01 -6.96
N ARG A 456 -5.13 17.27 -7.95
CA ARG A 456 -5.60 15.94 -8.36
C ARG A 456 -4.77 14.79 -7.77
N ILE A 457 -3.84 15.08 -6.86
CA ILE A 457 -3.09 14.06 -6.14
C ILE A 457 -3.94 13.54 -4.98
N ILE A 458 -4.28 12.26 -5.04
CA ILE A 458 -5.03 11.52 -4.05
C ILE A 458 -4.07 11.11 -2.94
N MET A 459 -4.35 11.55 -1.72
CA MET A 459 -3.68 11.02 -0.54
C MET A 459 -4.36 9.73 -0.13
N ALA A 460 -3.64 8.61 -0.21
CA ALA A 460 -3.98 7.31 0.33
C ALA A 460 -4.68 7.38 1.70
N PRO A 461 -6.02 7.29 1.79
CA PRO A 461 -6.69 7.36 3.09
C PRO A 461 -6.14 6.28 4.02
N PHE A 462 -6.07 5.04 3.51
CA PHE A 462 -5.56 3.90 4.26
C PHE A 462 -4.20 4.17 4.92
N HIS A 463 -3.19 4.61 4.16
CA HIS A 463 -1.87 4.89 4.71
C HIS A 463 -1.83 6.12 5.60
N VAL A 464 -2.63 7.15 5.34
CA VAL A 464 -2.77 8.32 6.21
C VAL A 464 -3.29 7.88 7.58
N PHE A 465 -4.41 7.16 7.62
CA PHE A 465 -5.02 6.68 8.86
C PHE A 465 -4.15 5.67 9.59
N GLN A 466 -3.53 4.73 8.87
CA GLN A 466 -2.60 3.77 9.46
C GLN A 466 -1.42 4.49 10.12
N GLY A 467 -0.90 5.55 9.50
CA GLY A 467 0.19 6.34 10.08
C GLY A 467 -0.24 7.17 11.30
N ILE A 468 -1.43 7.77 11.27
CA ILE A 468 -2.00 8.46 12.44
C ILE A 468 -2.21 7.48 13.59
N GLY A 469 -2.78 6.30 13.30
CA GLY A 469 -3.01 5.23 14.25
C GLY A 469 -1.71 4.72 14.89
N ASN A 470 -0.69 4.43 14.08
CA ASN A 470 0.62 4.00 14.56
C ASN A 470 1.30 5.07 15.43
N ALA A 471 1.22 6.34 15.04
CA ALA A 471 1.79 7.42 15.83
C ALA A 471 1.03 7.62 17.15
N SER A 472 -0.30 7.53 17.12
CA SER A 472 -1.13 7.56 18.32
C SER A 472 -0.77 6.41 19.27
N ILE A 473 -0.52 5.20 18.76
CA ILE A 473 -0.04 4.07 19.59
C ILE A 473 1.32 4.38 20.21
N ARG A 474 2.27 4.95 19.48
CA ARG A 474 3.59 5.30 20.03
C ARG A 474 3.48 6.33 21.15
N GLU A 475 2.61 7.33 20.98
CA GLU A 475 2.31 8.31 22.03
C GLU A 475 1.62 7.65 23.24
N LEU A 476 0.70 6.70 23.00
CA LEU A 476 0.05 5.90 24.03
C LEU A 476 0.99 4.97 24.81
N GLU A 477 2.11 4.59 24.19
CA GLU A 477 3.17 3.80 24.81
C GLU A 477 4.22 4.70 25.49
N GLY A 478 4.10 6.02 25.31
CA GLY A 478 4.85 7.06 26.00
C GLY A 478 4.25 7.47 27.34
N SER A 479 4.30 8.76 27.67
CA SER A 479 3.85 9.30 28.96
C SER A 479 2.38 8.99 29.26
N THR A 480 2.00 8.92 30.54
CA THR A 480 0.62 8.67 30.98
C THR A 480 -0.38 9.69 30.44
N GLU A 481 0.04 10.95 30.25
CA GLU A 481 -0.79 12.04 29.74
C GLU A 481 -1.08 11.91 28.24
N SER A 482 -0.05 11.62 27.43
CA SER A 482 -0.21 11.29 26.00
C SER A 482 -1.12 10.07 25.80
N ALA A 483 -1.04 9.11 26.73
CA ALA A 483 -1.88 7.92 26.71
C ALA A 483 -3.35 8.22 27.00
N GLU A 484 -3.67 9.21 27.83
CA GLU A 484 -5.05 9.62 28.07
C GLU A 484 -5.64 10.32 26.84
N ILE A 485 -4.90 11.26 26.25
CA ILE A 485 -5.33 12.01 25.06
C ILE A 485 -5.61 11.07 23.88
N ALA A 486 -4.69 10.15 23.59
CA ALA A 486 -4.91 9.23 22.48
C ALA A 486 -5.96 8.15 22.80
N ASN A 487 -6.13 7.73 24.07
CA ASN A 487 -7.28 6.89 24.45
C ASN A 487 -8.60 7.64 24.28
N GLU A 488 -8.65 8.93 24.62
CA GLU A 488 -9.82 9.78 24.43
C GLU A 488 -10.15 9.95 22.95
N PHE A 489 -9.13 10.15 22.10
CA PHE A 489 -9.29 10.10 20.64
C PHE A 489 -9.86 8.76 20.18
N PHE A 490 -9.29 7.62 20.58
CA PHE A 490 -9.81 6.31 20.17
C PHE A 490 -11.24 6.04 20.67
N ARG A 491 -11.57 6.52 21.88
CA ARG A 491 -12.93 6.46 22.45
C ARG A 491 -13.89 7.34 21.66
N SER A 492 -13.51 8.56 21.32
CA SER A 492 -14.36 9.51 20.58
C SER A 492 -14.71 8.96 19.21
N ILE A 493 -13.76 8.31 18.54
CA ILE A 493 -13.98 7.66 17.23
C ILE A 493 -14.60 6.26 17.34
N ARG A 494 -14.96 5.80 18.55
CA ARG A 494 -15.47 4.44 18.85
C ARG A 494 -14.65 3.33 18.16
N ALA A 495 -13.33 3.47 18.12
CA ALA A 495 -12.44 2.50 17.54
C ALA A 495 -11.67 1.76 18.64
N ARG A 496 -11.53 0.43 18.49
CA ARG A 496 -10.80 -0.37 19.48
C ARG A 496 -9.31 -0.15 19.28
N ARG A 497 -8.61 0.29 20.33
CA ARG A 497 -7.14 0.41 20.38
C ARG A 497 -6.42 -0.86 19.88
N GLU A 498 -7.02 -2.02 20.12
CA GLU A 498 -6.49 -3.31 19.72
C GLU A 498 -6.53 -3.58 18.20
N ALA A 499 -7.50 -3.01 17.49
CA ALA A 499 -7.54 -3.07 16.02
C ALA A 499 -6.35 -2.29 15.41
N PHE A 500 -6.01 -1.13 15.98
CA PHE A 500 -4.83 -0.38 15.59
C PHE A 500 -3.53 -1.13 15.92
N ARG A 501 -3.44 -1.78 17.09
CA ARG A 501 -2.26 -2.58 17.47
C ARG A 501 -2.04 -3.78 16.55
N LYS A 502 -3.11 -4.41 16.07
CA LYS A 502 -3.04 -5.54 15.14
C LYS A 502 -2.85 -5.13 13.67
N LYS A 503 -2.83 -3.82 13.37
CA LYS A 503 -2.86 -3.26 12.00
C LYS A 503 -4.12 -3.64 11.22
N ASP A 504 -5.20 -4.05 11.91
CA ASP A 504 -6.48 -4.45 11.32
C ASP A 504 -7.43 -3.23 11.19
N MET A 505 -6.96 -2.17 10.53
CA MET A 505 -7.83 -1.03 10.24
C MET A 505 -8.75 -1.33 9.07
N THR A 506 -10.02 -1.58 9.35
CA THR A 506 -11.05 -1.68 8.31
C THR A 506 -11.49 -0.29 7.82
N GLY A 507 -12.03 -0.19 6.60
CA GLY A 507 -12.62 1.06 6.06
C GLY A 507 -13.71 1.66 6.95
N ASN A 508 -14.40 0.85 7.75
CA ASN A 508 -15.37 1.33 8.74
C ASN A 508 -14.71 2.09 9.91
N SER A 509 -13.49 1.71 10.31
CA SER A 509 -12.72 2.45 11.32
C SER A 509 -12.27 3.80 10.78
N ILE A 510 -11.86 3.85 9.51
CA ILE A 510 -11.49 5.07 8.79
C ILE A 510 -12.66 6.06 8.73
N ARG A 511 -13.85 5.59 8.34
CA ARG A 511 -15.07 6.42 8.29
C ARG A 511 -15.38 7.08 9.63
N LYS A 512 -15.22 6.36 10.74
CA LYS A 512 -15.43 6.92 12.08
C LYS A 512 -14.38 7.97 12.43
N VAL A 513 -13.11 7.76 12.08
CA VAL A 513 -12.08 8.79 12.26
C VAL A 513 -12.49 10.08 11.55
N LEU A 514 -12.97 10.01 10.32
CA LEU A 514 -13.37 11.18 9.55
C LEU A 514 -14.54 11.96 10.16
N ILE A 515 -15.57 11.26 10.64
CA ILE A 515 -16.75 11.89 11.28
C ILE A 515 -16.34 12.65 12.55
N HIS A 516 -15.35 12.13 13.27
CA HIS A 516 -14.95 12.66 14.57
C HIS A 516 -13.71 13.56 14.51
N ALA A 517 -12.96 13.60 13.40
CA ALA A 517 -11.82 14.49 13.22
C ALA A 517 -12.24 15.97 13.32
N ASP A 518 -13.45 16.30 12.87
CA ASP A 518 -14.02 17.65 12.97
C ASP A 518 -14.42 18.02 14.42
N GLN A 519 -14.56 17.01 15.30
CA GLN A 519 -14.95 17.17 16.70
C GLN A 519 -13.76 17.21 17.66
N LEU A 520 -12.53 17.00 17.18
CA LEU A 520 -11.35 17.05 18.03
C LEU A 520 -11.09 18.48 18.50
N GLU A 521 -10.90 18.65 19.81
CA GLU A 521 -10.53 19.94 20.37
C GLU A 521 -9.19 20.43 19.79
N ARG A 522 -9.11 21.74 19.53
CA ARG A 522 -7.94 22.40 18.93
C ARG A 522 -6.60 22.08 19.64
N PRO A 523 -6.51 21.96 20.98
CA PRO A 523 -5.24 21.65 21.65
C PRO A 523 -4.71 20.25 21.34
N THR A 524 -5.56 19.22 21.42
CA THR A 524 -5.23 17.83 21.09
C THR A 524 -4.79 17.70 19.63
N MET A 525 -5.51 18.38 18.74
CA MET A 525 -5.18 18.39 17.32
C MET A 525 -3.87 19.11 17.03
N ARG A 526 -3.53 20.18 17.78
CA ARG A 526 -2.23 20.87 17.67
C ARG A 526 -1.07 19.97 18.02
N THR A 527 -1.18 19.22 19.12
CA THR A 527 -0.14 18.28 19.53
C THR A 527 0.04 17.18 18.49
N LEU A 528 -1.05 16.60 17.99
CA LEU A 528 -1.01 15.57 16.95
C LEU A 528 -0.43 16.07 15.63
N LEU A 529 -0.78 17.29 15.19
CA LEU A 529 -0.26 17.91 13.98
C LEU A 529 1.25 18.20 14.05
N ALA A 530 1.76 18.66 15.20
CA ALA A 530 3.19 18.90 15.40
C ALA A 530 4.01 17.58 15.31
N LEU A 531 3.40 16.48 15.72
CA LEU A 531 4.04 15.16 15.78
C LEU A 531 3.91 14.37 14.47
N ILE A 532 2.79 14.50 13.76
CA ILE A 532 2.37 13.57 12.70
C ILE A 532 2.02 14.32 11.41
N PRO A 533 2.93 14.39 10.43
CA PRO A 533 2.63 15.03 9.15
C PRO A 533 1.40 14.48 8.41
N LYS A 534 1.06 13.22 8.62
CA LYS A 534 -0.15 12.60 8.06
C LYS A 534 -1.44 13.25 8.56
N VAL A 535 -1.46 13.86 9.75
CA VAL A 535 -2.61 14.65 10.21
C VAL A 535 -2.75 15.92 9.38
N HIS A 536 -1.64 16.55 8.99
CA HIS A 536 -1.68 17.69 8.07
C HIS A 536 -2.25 17.28 6.70
N LEU A 537 -1.80 16.14 6.15
CA LEU A 537 -2.36 15.60 4.90
C LEU A 537 -3.87 15.35 5.02
N LEU A 538 -4.32 14.79 6.15
CA LEU A 538 -5.73 14.55 6.42
C LEU A 538 -6.55 15.85 6.41
N LEU A 539 -6.10 16.87 7.15
CA LEU A 539 -6.89 18.09 7.34
C LEU A 539 -6.80 19.08 6.16
N ASN A 540 -5.64 19.19 5.51
CA ASN A 540 -5.38 20.22 4.49
C ASN A 540 -5.53 19.73 3.06
N HIS A 541 -5.45 18.42 2.83
CA HIS A 541 -5.50 17.86 1.48
C HIS A 541 -6.66 16.90 1.36
N PHE A 542 -6.75 15.91 2.24
CA PHE A 542 -7.76 14.87 2.15
C PHE A 542 -9.20 15.40 2.33
N VAL A 543 -9.47 16.15 3.41
CA VAL A 543 -10.83 16.70 3.66
C VAL A 543 -11.26 17.71 2.58
N PRO A 544 -10.43 18.70 2.19
CA PRO A 544 -10.75 19.58 1.07
C PRO A 544 -10.99 18.83 -0.24
N PHE A 545 -10.13 17.85 -0.57
CA PHE A 545 -10.29 17.01 -1.75
C PHE A 545 -11.61 16.24 -1.72
N ALA A 546 -11.96 15.61 -0.59
CA ALA A 546 -13.25 14.92 -0.41
C ALA A 546 -14.44 15.86 -0.62
N ARG A 547 -14.37 17.10 -0.12
CA ARG A 547 -15.42 18.11 -0.30
C ARG A 547 -15.54 18.56 -1.76
N GLN A 548 -14.41 18.77 -2.43
CA GLN A 548 -14.35 19.24 -3.82
C GLN A 548 -14.81 18.17 -4.80
N HIS A 549 -14.36 16.92 -4.63
CA HIS A 549 -14.60 15.87 -5.61
C HIS A 549 -15.79 14.98 -5.26
N GLN A 550 -16.16 14.81 -3.98
CA GLN A 550 -17.29 13.97 -3.53
C GLN A 550 -17.22 12.47 -3.89
N PHE A 551 -16.21 12.02 -4.65
CA PHE A 551 -16.00 10.61 -5.03
C PHE A 551 -14.66 10.04 -4.54
N LEU A 552 -14.05 10.63 -3.51
CA LEU A 552 -12.76 10.18 -2.96
C LEU A 552 -12.75 8.68 -2.57
N ALA A 553 -13.88 8.15 -2.08
CA ALA A 553 -13.99 6.73 -1.74
C ALA A 553 -13.87 5.80 -2.97
N LEU A 554 -14.14 6.30 -4.18
CA LEU A 554 -13.96 5.57 -5.44
C LEU A 554 -12.52 5.63 -5.96
N LEU A 555 -11.69 6.48 -5.35
CA LEU A 555 -10.28 6.69 -5.68
C LEU A 555 -9.33 6.05 -4.66
N ASP A 556 -9.86 5.25 -3.72
CA ASP A 556 -9.08 4.64 -2.65
C ASP A 556 -8.06 3.62 -3.20
N GLU A 557 -7.05 3.30 -2.41
CA GLU A 557 -5.97 2.35 -2.72
C GLU A 557 -6.31 0.92 -2.30
N GLN A 558 -7.51 0.68 -1.78
CA GLN A 558 -7.93 -0.67 -1.41
C GLN A 558 -7.86 -1.67 -2.56
N GLY A 559 -8.15 -1.24 -3.79
CA GLY A 559 -7.98 -2.08 -4.98
C GLY A 559 -6.51 -2.43 -5.24
N ASP A 560 -5.58 -1.50 -4.97
CA ASP A 560 -4.14 -1.70 -5.16
C ASP A 560 -3.58 -2.69 -4.13
N GLU A 561 -4.01 -2.57 -2.86
CA GLU A 561 -3.67 -3.50 -1.79
C GLU A 561 -4.27 -4.91 -2.02
N ALA A 562 -5.53 -4.97 -2.46
CA ALA A 562 -6.17 -6.23 -2.84
C ALA A 562 -5.45 -6.89 -4.03
N LEU A 563 -4.96 -6.08 -4.98
CA LEU A 563 -4.19 -6.56 -6.12
C LEU A 563 -2.90 -7.26 -5.66
N HIS A 564 -2.25 -6.78 -4.60
CA HIS A 564 -1.10 -7.47 -4.02
C HIS A 564 -1.45 -8.86 -3.47
N SER A 565 -2.61 -9.01 -2.80
CA SER A 565 -3.08 -10.31 -2.31
C SER A 565 -3.37 -11.29 -3.47
N VAL A 566 -4.02 -10.81 -4.53
CA VAL A 566 -4.33 -11.58 -5.73
C VAL A 566 -3.04 -11.99 -6.44
N TRP A 567 -2.14 -11.04 -6.68
CA TRP A 567 -0.84 -11.27 -7.32
C TRP A 567 -0.05 -12.36 -6.60
N ARG A 568 0.04 -12.31 -5.26
CA ARG A 568 0.73 -13.34 -4.48
C ARG A 568 0.18 -14.74 -4.72
N ARG A 569 -1.15 -14.86 -4.67
CA ARG A 569 -1.81 -16.16 -4.80
C ARG A 569 -1.52 -16.76 -6.17
N LEU A 570 -1.67 -15.94 -7.20
CA LEU A 570 -1.37 -16.32 -8.58
C LEU A 570 0.10 -16.66 -8.79
N GLU A 571 1.02 -15.86 -8.23
CA GLU A 571 2.45 -16.12 -8.28
C GLU A 571 2.80 -17.49 -7.68
N GLN A 572 2.17 -17.87 -6.56
CA GLN A 572 2.34 -19.20 -5.96
C GLN A 572 1.79 -20.32 -6.84
N LEU A 573 0.68 -20.10 -7.54
CA LEU A 573 0.11 -21.10 -8.47
C LEU A 573 1.05 -21.40 -9.64
N TRP A 574 1.82 -20.41 -10.09
CA TRP A 574 2.73 -20.53 -11.22
C TRP A 574 4.20 -20.50 -10.83
N LYS A 575 4.52 -20.74 -9.54
CA LYS A 575 5.90 -20.69 -9.02
C LYS A 575 6.86 -21.67 -9.71
N THR A 576 6.33 -22.75 -10.29
CA THR A 576 7.13 -23.75 -11.02
C THR A 576 7.38 -23.37 -12.49
N MET A 577 6.75 -22.30 -12.99
CA MET A 577 6.98 -21.80 -14.34
C MET A 577 8.22 -20.91 -14.37
N PRO A 578 8.93 -20.80 -15.52
CA PRO A 578 9.96 -19.78 -15.70
C PRO A 578 9.39 -18.38 -15.47
N ASP A 579 10.18 -17.47 -14.90
CA ASP A 579 9.75 -16.11 -14.52
C ASP A 579 9.00 -15.36 -15.64
N GLU A 580 9.43 -15.54 -16.90
CA GLU A 580 8.80 -14.93 -18.06
C GLU A 580 7.36 -15.41 -18.26
N GLU A 581 7.21 -16.72 -18.24
CA GLU A 581 5.94 -17.39 -18.43
C GLU A 581 5.02 -17.12 -17.23
N GLN A 582 5.57 -17.14 -16.02
CA GLN A 582 4.85 -16.77 -14.81
C GLN A 582 4.29 -15.34 -14.90
N MET A 583 5.11 -14.35 -15.29
CA MET A 583 4.69 -12.96 -15.47
C MET A 583 3.60 -12.84 -16.54
N ARG A 584 3.75 -13.54 -17.66
CA ARG A 584 2.74 -13.55 -18.73
C ARG A 584 1.40 -14.09 -18.23
N GLN A 585 1.40 -15.22 -17.52
CA GLN A 585 0.18 -15.82 -16.96
C GLN A 585 -0.48 -14.91 -15.92
N LEU A 586 0.31 -14.23 -15.08
CA LEU A 586 -0.18 -13.21 -14.13
C LEU A 586 -0.96 -12.10 -14.83
N LEU A 587 -0.37 -11.51 -15.86
CA LEU A 587 -0.96 -10.38 -16.54
C LEU A 587 -2.17 -10.78 -17.37
N GLU A 588 -2.09 -11.90 -18.07
CA GLU A 588 -3.21 -12.40 -18.86
C GLU A 588 -4.39 -12.77 -17.92
N HIS A 589 -4.16 -13.41 -16.78
CA HIS A 589 -5.23 -13.67 -15.80
C HIS A 589 -5.85 -12.37 -15.28
N HIS A 590 -5.01 -11.39 -14.97
CA HIS A 590 -5.45 -10.10 -14.47
C HIS A 590 -6.28 -9.33 -15.51
N PHE A 591 -5.85 -9.36 -16.76
CA PHE A 591 -6.57 -8.74 -17.88
C PHE A 591 -7.93 -9.38 -18.11
N VAL A 592 -8.03 -10.72 -18.04
CA VAL A 592 -9.32 -11.39 -18.13
C VAL A 592 -10.24 -10.96 -16.99
N SER A 593 -9.68 -10.75 -15.80
CA SER A 593 -10.43 -10.28 -14.64
C SER A 593 -10.92 -8.84 -14.84
N ASN A 594 -10.11 -7.96 -15.43
CA ASN A 594 -10.54 -6.63 -15.86
C ASN A 594 -11.71 -6.75 -16.86
N TRP A 595 -11.60 -7.61 -17.87
CA TRP A 595 -12.65 -7.78 -18.87
C TRP A 595 -13.96 -8.33 -18.30
N LEU A 596 -13.90 -9.31 -17.39
CA LEU A 596 -15.09 -9.85 -16.72
C LEU A 596 -15.78 -8.80 -15.84
N LEU A 597 -15.00 -7.95 -15.18
CA LEU A 597 -15.54 -6.81 -14.43
C LEU A 597 -16.20 -5.81 -15.39
N ASP A 598 -15.48 -5.41 -16.44
CA ASP A 598 -15.93 -4.42 -17.41
C ASP A 598 -17.23 -4.88 -18.11
N THR A 599 -17.36 -6.17 -18.43
CA THR A 599 -18.58 -6.74 -19.04
C THR A 599 -19.69 -7.07 -18.06
N GLY A 600 -19.49 -6.88 -16.75
CA GLY A 600 -20.50 -7.18 -15.73
C GLY A 600 -20.73 -8.68 -15.52
N LYS A 601 -19.91 -9.52 -16.16
CA LYS A 601 -19.97 -10.98 -16.05
C LYS A 601 -19.63 -11.47 -14.66
N ILE A 602 -18.84 -10.72 -13.88
CA ILE A 602 -18.62 -11.02 -12.46
C ILE A 602 -19.94 -11.00 -11.69
N ASP A 603 -20.81 -10.02 -11.93
CA ASP A 603 -22.09 -9.91 -11.22
C ASP A 603 -23.10 -10.96 -11.70
N GLU A 604 -23.07 -11.32 -12.98
CA GLU A 604 -23.83 -12.46 -13.53
C GLU A 604 -23.41 -13.77 -12.85
N MET A 605 -22.11 -14.07 -12.82
CA MET A 605 -21.58 -15.29 -12.19
C MET A 605 -21.90 -15.36 -10.69
N LYS A 606 -21.96 -14.21 -10.00
CA LYS A 606 -22.36 -14.16 -8.58
C LYS A 606 -23.84 -14.50 -8.41
N ARG A 607 -24.74 -13.91 -9.22
CA ARG A 607 -26.17 -14.21 -9.20
C ARG A 607 -26.44 -15.69 -9.50
N ASP A 608 -25.83 -16.23 -10.54
CA ASP A 608 -25.98 -17.65 -10.90
C ASP A 608 -25.55 -18.58 -9.75
N ARG A 609 -24.52 -18.20 -8.99
CA ARG A 609 -24.05 -18.96 -7.83
C ARG A 609 -25.00 -18.83 -6.63
N GLU A 610 -25.55 -17.65 -6.39
CA GLU A 610 -26.55 -17.43 -5.33
C GLU A 610 -27.82 -18.24 -5.63
N GLU A 611 -28.30 -18.20 -6.88
CA GLU A 611 -29.43 -19.02 -7.36
C GLU A 611 -29.15 -20.53 -7.19
N GLN A 612 -27.97 -21.00 -7.58
CA GLN A 612 -27.58 -22.41 -7.35
C GLN A 612 -27.50 -22.78 -5.87
N GLN A 613 -27.10 -21.85 -4.99
CA GLN A 613 -27.05 -22.10 -3.56
C GLN A 613 -28.44 -22.14 -2.94
N GLU A 614 -29.36 -21.29 -3.40
CA GLU A 614 -30.77 -21.33 -3.02
C GLU A 614 -31.41 -22.64 -3.47
N GLU A 615 -31.20 -23.08 -4.73
CA GLU A 615 -31.70 -24.38 -5.21
C GLU A 615 -31.16 -25.59 -4.41
N ILE A 616 -29.90 -25.55 -3.97
CA ILE A 616 -29.32 -26.60 -3.12
C ILE A 616 -29.88 -26.54 -1.70
N GLY A 617 -30.18 -25.34 -1.20
CA GLY A 617 -30.85 -25.13 0.09
C GLY A 617 -32.24 -25.74 0.09
N ASP A 618 -33.06 -25.38 -0.90
CA ASP A 618 -34.44 -25.84 -1.03
C ASP A 618 -34.52 -27.37 -1.17
N ARG A 619 -33.61 -27.99 -1.94
CA ARG A 619 -33.56 -29.45 -2.05
C ARG A 619 -33.25 -30.14 -0.73
N ARG A 620 -32.41 -29.54 0.12
CA ARG A 620 -32.13 -30.09 1.44
C ARG A 620 -33.32 -29.98 2.38
N GLU A 621 -34.07 -28.88 2.31
CA GLU A 621 -35.31 -28.74 3.09
C GLU A 621 -36.36 -29.77 2.63
N THR A 622 -36.53 -30.01 1.32
CA THR A 622 -37.45 -31.05 0.84
C THR A 622 -37.00 -32.47 1.21
N ASP A 623 -35.69 -32.74 1.18
CA ASP A 623 -35.15 -34.04 1.59
C ASP A 623 -35.28 -34.24 3.12
N GLU A 624 -35.19 -33.18 3.92
CA GLU A 624 -35.44 -33.24 5.37
C GLU A 624 -36.93 -33.46 5.67
N GLU A 625 -37.85 -32.76 5.01
CA GLU A 625 -39.31 -32.95 5.17
C GLU A 625 -39.76 -34.37 4.77
N SER A 626 -39.24 -34.91 3.66
CA SER A 626 -39.57 -36.27 3.23
C SER A 626 -39.03 -37.37 4.16
N ASN A 627 -37.87 -37.15 4.79
CA ASN A 627 -37.35 -38.07 5.81
C ASN A 627 -38.13 -37.98 7.13
N GLU A 628 -38.67 -36.81 7.49
CA GLU A 628 -39.56 -36.67 8.65
C GLU A 628 -40.94 -37.34 8.40
N GLU A 629 -41.47 -37.30 7.17
CA GLU A 629 -42.69 -38.03 6.81
C GLU A 629 -42.48 -39.56 6.78
N GLU A 630 -41.36 -40.07 6.24
CA GLU A 630 -41.04 -41.51 6.31
C GLU A 630 -40.80 -42.01 7.75
N GLN A 631 -40.38 -41.12 8.66
CA GLN A 631 -40.19 -41.47 10.06
C GLN A 631 -41.51 -41.51 10.85
N PHE A 632 -42.57 -40.86 10.36
CA PHE A 632 -43.89 -40.86 10.99
C PHE A 632 -44.76 -42.07 10.61
N ASP A 633 -44.51 -42.72 9.47
CA ASP A 633 -45.23 -43.93 9.04
C ASP A 633 -44.70 -45.24 9.69
N PHE A 634 -43.72 -45.14 10.60
CA PHE A 634 -43.13 -46.27 11.33
C PHE A 634 -43.45 -46.33 12.84
N GLU A 635 -44.27 -45.42 13.35
CA GLU A 635 -44.89 -45.49 14.71
C GLU A 635 -46.37 -45.88 14.62
#